data_AF-A0A3D3EQF6-F1
#
_entry.id   AF-A0A3D3EQF6-F1
#
_cell.length_a   1.000
_cell.length_b   1.000
_cell.length_c   1.000
_cell.angle_alpha   90.00
_cell.angle_beta   90.00
_cell.angle_gamma   90.00
#
_symmetry.space_group_name_H-M   'P 1'
#
loop_
_entity.id
_entity.type
_entity.pdbx_description
1 polymer ?
#
loop_
_entity_poly.entity_id
_entity_poly.type
_entity_poly.pdbx_seq_one_letter_code
_entity_poly.pdbx_strand_id
1 'polypeptide(L)'
;GVILHQGRITEMRTGEGKTLVATLPAYLNALEGEGVHIVTVNDYLAKRDAEWMGKIHEFLGLTVGVILNSMDKDERREAYACDITYATNNELGFDYLRDNMVIYKEQLVQRELHYAIIDEVDSVLIDEARTPLIISGQSGKSTELYRVCDILARQLVKGKESAELTKMAALMKEEIEEEGDFVVDEKEKNVNLTEEGVRKVEDFFHIENLADPENLEIQHNIILALRAHNLMFRDKDYVVKDDEVLIVDEFTGRIMPGRRYSDGLHQAIEAKENVKVKRESKTLATITFQNFFNKYKKKCGMTGTALTEEQEFREIYGMDVIEVPTNRPVIRIDQQDAVYKTKHEKLNAIIQEIIASHKKGQPVLVGTITIEASEEISSMLKKHNIPHKVLNAKFHEMEAEIIADAGQLGAVTIATNMAGRGTDIKLGEGVVEVGGLKIIGTERHEARRIDNQLRGRAGRQGDPGESRFYISLEDDLMRLFGSERLMNIFNSLGIPEGEQIEHKMLSNAIEKAQERIESNNFGIRKNLLEYDQVNNEQREIIYEERRRVLNGESMRDTIYRMITDTVEECVGSCIGDDQPSADWDIAELNNLLLPIIPLPAIKLSDEQKKHMKKNDLMQQLKEQAVKLYEAKEAEFPEVEHIRELERVILLKVIDSKWMDHIDDMDQLRQGIGLQAYGQRQPIIEYKFQGYEMFEAMTASIREDTVRALMHVRVEQKVEREEVAKVTGTNRDDSVANTPVKRAGKKIQPNDPCPCGSGRKYKHCCGRNV
;
A
#
# COMPACT_ATOMS: atom_id res chain seq x y z
N GLY A 1 0.42 23.65 18.12
CA GLY A 1 -0.51 24.71 17.65
C GLY A 1 0.09 25.46 16.49
N VAL A 2 0.91 26.50 16.77
CA VAL A 2 1.55 27.33 15.73
C VAL A 2 2.36 26.52 14.72
N ILE A 3 3.21 25.60 15.20
CA ILE A 3 4.07 24.75 14.35
C ILE A 3 3.23 23.92 13.36
N LEU A 4 2.18 23.25 13.84
CA LEU A 4 1.24 22.49 13.00
C LEU A 4 0.57 23.39 11.95
N HIS A 5 0.09 24.58 12.35
CA HIS A 5 -0.48 25.53 11.41
C HIS A 5 0.55 26.06 10.38
N GLN A 6 1.86 25.99 10.64
CA GLN A 6 2.87 26.34 9.65
C GLN A 6 3.15 25.23 8.63
N GLY A 7 2.49 24.07 8.74
CA GLY A 7 2.73 22.93 7.85
C GLY A 7 3.99 22.13 8.20
N ARG A 8 4.35 22.10 9.50
CA ARG A 8 5.59 21.51 10.01
C ARG A 8 5.29 20.35 10.96
N ILE A 9 6.30 19.54 11.27
CA ILE A 9 6.16 18.46 12.26
C ILE A 9 6.47 18.99 13.65
N THR A 10 5.57 18.71 14.59
CA THR A 10 5.78 19.01 16.00
C THR A 10 6.18 17.75 16.75
N GLU A 11 7.41 17.69 17.24
CA GLU A 11 7.84 16.62 18.14
C GLU A 11 7.48 17.00 19.59
N MET A 12 6.49 16.29 20.14
CA MET A 12 6.01 16.43 21.52
C MET A 12 6.03 15.06 22.19
N ARG A 13 6.72 14.95 23.33
CA ARG A 13 6.79 13.69 24.08
C ARG A 13 5.39 13.19 24.46
N THR A 14 5.27 11.87 24.64
CA THR A 14 3.99 11.26 24.99
C THR A 14 3.49 11.79 26.34
N GLY A 15 2.21 12.17 26.41
CA GLY A 15 1.61 12.80 27.60
C GLY A 15 1.65 14.33 27.60
N GLU A 16 2.20 14.99 26.58
CA GLU A 16 2.16 16.48 26.43
C GLU A 16 0.84 16.99 25.82
N GLY A 17 -0.14 16.10 25.56
CA GLY A 17 -1.47 16.49 25.10
C GLY A 17 -1.60 16.71 23.59
N LYS A 18 -0.91 15.89 22.75
CA LYS A 18 -0.95 15.95 21.28
C LYS A 18 -2.36 16.14 20.70
N THR A 19 -3.30 15.30 21.13
CA THR A 19 -4.71 15.32 20.69
C THR A 19 -5.38 16.67 20.95
N LEU A 20 -5.15 17.27 22.12
CA LEU A 20 -5.68 18.60 22.44
C LEU A 20 -4.98 19.68 21.62
N VAL A 21 -3.67 19.57 21.40
CA VAL A 21 -2.90 20.54 20.61
C VAL A 21 -3.36 20.58 19.15
N ALA A 22 -3.83 19.46 18.59
CA ALA A 22 -4.37 19.39 17.22
C ALA A 22 -5.68 20.17 17.03
N THR A 23 -6.45 20.39 18.10
CA THR A 23 -7.70 21.17 18.01
C THR A 23 -7.47 22.61 17.56
N LEU A 24 -6.33 23.20 17.94
CA LEU A 24 -5.96 24.59 17.66
C LEU A 24 -5.78 24.86 16.14
N PRO A 25 -4.87 24.18 15.42
CA PRO A 25 -4.74 24.35 13.98
C PRO A 25 -5.96 23.80 13.23
N ALA A 26 -6.62 22.75 13.72
CA ALA A 26 -7.82 22.22 13.07
C ALA A 26 -8.92 23.27 13.01
N TYR A 27 -9.22 23.92 14.15
CA TYR A 27 -10.19 25.01 14.21
C TYR A 27 -9.81 26.13 13.24
N LEU A 28 -8.57 26.63 13.32
CA LEU A 28 -8.14 27.79 12.53
C LEU A 28 -8.24 27.55 11.01
N ASN A 29 -7.79 26.39 10.52
CA ASN A 29 -7.82 26.10 9.07
C ASN A 29 -9.23 25.62 8.61
N ALA A 30 -10.09 25.18 9.52
CA ALA A 30 -11.48 24.83 9.20
C ALA A 30 -12.37 26.06 8.94
N LEU A 31 -11.99 27.25 9.42
CA LEU A 31 -12.74 28.50 9.19
C LEU A 31 -12.86 28.90 7.72
N GLU A 32 -11.97 28.40 6.85
CA GLU A 32 -12.05 28.60 5.40
C GLU A 32 -13.20 27.82 4.78
N GLY A 33 -13.78 26.86 5.52
CA GLY A 33 -14.87 26.02 5.04
C GLY A 33 -14.44 25.03 3.97
N GLU A 34 -13.15 24.86 3.70
CA GLU A 34 -12.59 23.92 2.71
C GLU A 34 -12.41 22.49 3.25
N GLY A 35 -12.53 22.30 4.57
CA GLY A 35 -12.39 21.02 5.26
C GLY A 35 -10.99 20.78 5.85
N VAL A 36 -10.93 20.04 6.97
CA VAL A 36 -9.69 19.60 7.62
C VAL A 36 -9.75 18.11 7.94
N HIS A 37 -8.73 17.36 7.54
CA HIS A 37 -8.61 15.94 7.86
C HIS A 37 -7.64 15.73 9.03
N ILE A 38 -8.14 15.12 10.12
CA ILE A 38 -7.30 14.66 11.24
C ILE A 38 -7.10 13.16 11.08
N VAL A 39 -5.86 12.77 10.86
CA VAL A 39 -5.47 11.40 10.53
C VAL A 39 -4.94 10.70 11.77
N THR A 40 -5.43 9.50 12.02
CA THR A 40 -4.97 8.63 13.11
C THR A 40 -4.56 7.25 12.58
N VAL A 41 -3.92 6.44 13.41
CA VAL A 41 -3.42 5.11 13.02
C VAL A 41 -4.49 4.02 13.00
N ASN A 42 -5.65 4.22 13.66
CA ASN A 42 -6.74 3.23 13.67
C ASN A 42 -8.12 3.84 13.93
N ASP A 43 -9.17 3.12 13.52
CA ASP A 43 -10.56 3.57 13.59
C ASP A 43 -11.03 3.86 15.03
N TYR A 44 -10.49 3.13 16.02
CA TYR A 44 -10.81 3.37 17.43
C TYR A 44 -10.35 4.76 17.88
N LEU A 45 -9.11 5.15 17.56
CA LEU A 45 -8.59 6.47 17.89
C LEU A 45 -9.33 7.57 17.13
N ALA A 46 -9.60 7.37 15.83
CA ALA A 46 -10.39 8.31 15.03
C ALA A 46 -11.75 8.59 15.69
N LYS A 47 -12.48 7.53 16.05
CA LYS A 47 -13.79 7.64 16.70
C LYS A 47 -13.70 8.29 18.08
N ARG A 48 -12.79 7.82 18.93
CA ARG A 48 -12.60 8.35 20.28
C ARG A 48 -12.28 9.85 20.25
N ASP A 49 -11.36 10.25 19.38
CA ASP A 49 -10.90 11.63 19.32
C ASP A 49 -11.94 12.55 18.68
N ALA A 50 -12.70 12.07 17.69
CA ALA A 50 -13.87 12.78 17.17
C ALA A 50 -14.91 13.02 18.27
N GLU A 51 -15.30 11.99 19.04
CA GLU A 51 -16.29 12.11 20.12
C GLU A 51 -15.79 12.98 21.30
N TRP A 52 -14.49 12.93 21.58
CA TRP A 52 -13.91 13.62 22.72
C TRP A 52 -13.53 15.08 22.40
N MET A 53 -12.72 15.30 21.37
CA MET A 53 -12.27 16.64 20.97
C MET A 53 -13.32 17.38 20.15
N GLY A 54 -14.17 16.67 19.41
CA GLY A 54 -15.21 17.28 18.58
C GLY A 54 -16.15 18.19 19.40
N LYS A 55 -16.35 17.91 20.69
CA LYS A 55 -17.09 18.78 21.62
C LYS A 55 -16.55 20.22 21.67
N ILE A 56 -15.23 20.40 21.50
CA ILE A 56 -14.62 21.74 21.47
C ILE A 56 -14.98 22.44 20.16
N HIS A 57 -14.88 21.75 19.04
CA HIS A 57 -15.18 22.28 17.72
C HIS A 57 -16.67 22.58 17.54
N GLU A 58 -17.54 21.66 17.96
CA GLU A 58 -19.00 21.82 17.99
C GLU A 58 -19.43 22.98 18.89
N PHE A 59 -18.80 23.12 20.06
CA PHE A 59 -19.06 24.27 20.94
C PHE A 59 -18.73 25.60 20.25
N LEU A 60 -17.73 25.61 19.37
CA LEU A 60 -17.34 26.78 18.57
C LEU A 60 -18.10 26.90 17.24
N GLY A 61 -19.10 26.03 16.99
CA GLY A 61 -19.98 26.09 15.83
C GLY A 61 -19.48 25.38 14.58
N LEU A 62 -18.43 24.56 14.68
CA LEU A 62 -17.94 23.72 13.57
C LEU A 62 -18.57 22.32 13.63
N THR A 63 -18.75 21.72 12.46
CA THR A 63 -19.23 20.34 12.31
C THR A 63 -18.06 19.33 12.31
N VAL A 64 -18.29 18.16 12.90
CA VAL A 64 -17.27 17.11 13.04
C VAL A 64 -17.79 15.78 12.50
N GLY A 65 -17.08 15.25 11.51
CA GLY A 65 -17.34 13.94 10.91
C GLY A 65 -16.28 12.92 11.32
N VAL A 66 -16.61 11.63 11.19
CA VAL A 66 -15.66 10.53 11.36
C VAL A 66 -15.86 9.50 10.25
N ILE A 67 -14.76 9.02 9.67
CA ILE A 67 -14.75 7.96 8.66
C ILE A 67 -14.30 6.66 9.32
N LEU A 68 -15.13 5.63 9.19
CA LEU A 68 -14.90 4.28 9.69
C LEU A 68 -15.07 3.27 8.55
N ASN A 69 -14.42 2.11 8.67
CA ASN A 69 -14.47 1.07 7.65
C ASN A 69 -15.88 0.63 7.29
N SER A 70 -16.74 0.44 8.28
CA SER A 70 -18.09 -0.09 8.08
C SER A 70 -19.06 0.86 7.37
N MET A 71 -18.67 2.10 7.10
CA MET A 71 -19.56 3.12 6.55
C MET A 71 -19.80 2.95 5.06
N ASP A 72 -21.04 3.19 4.66
CA ASP A 72 -21.42 3.25 3.25
C ASP A 72 -21.02 4.59 2.59
N LYS A 73 -21.28 4.73 1.28
CA LYS A 73 -20.88 5.91 0.51
C LYS A 73 -21.61 7.18 0.95
N ASP A 74 -22.87 7.08 1.36
CA ASP A 74 -23.66 8.24 1.73
C ASP A 74 -23.24 8.76 3.11
N GLU A 75 -23.04 7.85 4.07
CA GLU A 75 -22.48 8.16 5.39
C GLU A 75 -21.08 8.81 5.28
N ARG A 76 -20.21 8.28 4.39
CA ARG A 76 -18.88 8.86 4.15
C ARG A 76 -18.96 10.27 3.59
N ARG A 77 -19.86 10.52 2.63
CA ARG A 77 -20.05 11.84 2.04
C ARG A 77 -20.52 12.87 3.07
N GLU A 78 -21.45 12.48 3.95
CA GLU A 78 -21.88 13.34 5.06
C GLU A 78 -20.73 13.65 6.03
N ALA A 79 -19.90 12.65 6.35
CA ALA A 79 -18.74 12.85 7.21
C ALA A 79 -17.69 13.78 6.59
N TYR A 80 -17.32 13.59 5.32
CA TYR A 80 -16.41 14.49 4.60
C TYR A 80 -16.99 15.89 4.38
N ALA A 81 -18.31 16.05 4.34
CA ALA A 81 -18.96 17.35 4.22
C ALA A 81 -18.76 18.24 5.46
N CYS A 82 -18.39 17.66 6.60
CA CYS A 82 -18.12 18.41 7.83
C CYS A 82 -16.87 19.30 7.72
N ASP A 83 -16.79 20.32 8.59
CA ASP A 83 -15.64 21.23 8.65
C ASP A 83 -14.35 20.51 9.05
N ILE A 84 -14.47 19.51 9.93
CA ILE A 84 -13.38 18.66 10.41
C ILE A 84 -13.78 17.20 10.28
N THR A 85 -12.93 16.37 9.68
CA THR A 85 -13.15 14.94 9.50
C THR A 85 -12.02 14.15 10.16
N TYR A 86 -12.36 13.24 11.07
CA TYR A 86 -11.43 12.27 11.64
C TYR A 86 -11.43 10.99 10.81
N ALA A 87 -10.25 10.46 10.47
CA ALA A 87 -10.14 9.25 9.68
C ALA A 87 -8.83 8.52 9.93
N THR A 88 -8.70 7.31 9.41
CA THR A 88 -7.40 6.64 9.31
C THR A 88 -6.73 6.97 7.98
N ASN A 89 -5.39 6.90 7.96
CA ASN A 89 -4.59 7.05 6.76
C ASN A 89 -5.07 6.11 5.63
N ASN A 90 -5.32 4.85 5.96
CA ASN A 90 -5.82 3.84 5.02
C ASN A 90 -7.19 4.24 4.44
N GLU A 91 -8.14 4.67 5.27
CA GLU A 91 -9.46 5.08 4.78
C GLU A 91 -9.40 6.27 3.83
N LEU A 92 -8.63 7.30 4.19
CA LEU A 92 -8.47 8.49 3.36
C LEU A 92 -7.86 8.14 2.00
N GLY A 93 -6.83 7.28 1.98
CA GLY A 93 -6.19 6.87 0.75
C GLY A 93 -7.06 5.95 -0.11
N PHE A 94 -7.80 5.01 0.49
CA PHE A 94 -8.72 4.16 -0.26
C PHE A 94 -9.96 4.92 -0.77
N ASP A 95 -10.49 5.87 -0.01
CA ASP A 95 -11.56 6.75 -0.50
C ASP A 95 -11.08 7.59 -1.67
N TYR A 96 -9.85 8.11 -1.63
CA TYR A 96 -9.25 8.80 -2.77
C TYR A 96 -9.16 7.89 -4.01
N LEU A 97 -8.68 6.65 -3.85
CA LEU A 97 -8.62 5.71 -4.97
C LEU A 97 -10.01 5.37 -5.51
N ARG A 98 -11.00 5.12 -4.63
CA ARG A 98 -12.39 4.84 -5.01
C ARG A 98 -13.03 6.02 -5.72
N ASP A 99 -12.81 7.24 -5.25
CA ASP A 99 -13.31 8.47 -5.87
C ASP A 99 -12.78 8.66 -7.29
N ASN A 100 -11.55 8.23 -7.57
CA ASN A 100 -11.00 8.24 -8.93
C ASN A 100 -11.45 7.05 -9.79
N MET A 101 -12.36 6.21 -9.30
CA MET A 101 -13.00 5.11 -10.03
C MET A 101 -14.52 5.29 -10.15
N VAL A 102 -15.10 6.37 -9.60
CA VAL A 102 -16.57 6.57 -9.64
C VAL A 102 -17.05 6.92 -11.04
N ILE A 103 -18.28 6.51 -11.33
CA ILE A 103 -18.88 6.70 -12.64
C ILE A 103 -19.62 8.04 -12.72
N TYR A 104 -20.25 8.44 -11.62
CA TYR A 104 -21.04 9.66 -11.52
C TYR A 104 -20.45 10.57 -10.45
N LYS A 105 -20.51 11.88 -10.68
CA LYS A 105 -19.91 12.88 -9.78
C LYS A 105 -20.53 12.80 -8.38
N GLU A 106 -21.81 12.48 -8.29
CA GLU A 106 -22.56 12.36 -7.05
C GLU A 106 -22.08 11.19 -6.19
N GLN A 107 -21.35 10.22 -6.77
CA GLN A 107 -20.78 9.09 -6.05
C GLN A 107 -19.47 9.42 -5.33
N LEU A 108 -18.87 10.58 -5.62
CA LEU A 108 -17.69 11.07 -4.88
C LEU A 108 -18.04 11.24 -3.41
N VAL A 109 -17.13 10.81 -2.54
CA VAL A 109 -17.29 10.98 -1.09
C VAL A 109 -16.37 12.08 -0.55
N GLN A 110 -15.15 12.22 -1.08
CA GLN A 110 -14.19 13.23 -0.64
C GLN A 110 -14.43 14.60 -1.28
N ARG A 111 -14.02 15.61 -0.53
CA ARG A 111 -13.86 16.99 -1.02
C ARG A 111 -12.44 17.22 -1.53
N GLU A 112 -12.11 18.45 -1.89
CA GLU A 112 -10.72 18.82 -2.16
C GLU A 112 -9.81 18.56 -0.94
N LEU A 113 -8.60 18.07 -1.19
CA LEU A 113 -7.62 17.79 -0.15
C LEU A 113 -6.97 19.09 0.34
N HIS A 114 -7.60 19.73 1.31
CA HIS A 114 -7.20 21.05 1.80
C HIS A 114 -6.07 20.98 2.86
N TYR A 115 -6.38 20.51 4.07
CA TYR A 115 -5.42 20.46 5.18
C TYR A 115 -5.44 19.14 5.92
N ALA A 116 -4.27 18.49 6.05
CA ALA A 116 -4.09 17.26 6.83
C ALA A 116 -3.27 17.50 8.11
N ILE A 117 -3.78 17.01 9.23
CA ILE A 117 -3.06 16.91 10.51
C ILE A 117 -2.85 15.43 10.81
N ILE A 118 -1.61 14.97 10.72
CA ILE A 118 -1.27 13.56 10.88
C ILE A 118 -0.79 13.31 12.31
N ASP A 119 -1.60 12.60 13.10
CA ASP A 119 -1.15 12.07 14.39
C ASP A 119 -0.23 10.87 14.18
N GLU A 120 0.77 10.73 15.05
CA GLU A 120 1.80 9.69 14.97
C GLU A 120 2.44 9.62 13.55
N VAL A 121 2.83 10.80 13.06
CA VAL A 121 3.31 11.01 11.68
C VAL A 121 4.48 10.10 11.29
N ASP A 122 5.35 9.75 12.23
CA ASP A 122 6.44 8.80 12.01
C ASP A 122 5.94 7.43 11.62
N SER A 123 4.85 6.94 12.22
CA SER A 123 4.33 5.65 11.80
C SER A 123 3.53 5.70 10.52
N VAL A 124 2.73 6.75 10.32
CA VAL A 124 1.94 6.87 9.08
C VAL A 124 2.84 7.07 7.87
N LEU A 125 3.86 7.94 7.97
CA LEU A 125 4.67 8.37 6.83
C LEU A 125 6.02 7.66 6.69
N ILE A 126 6.47 6.89 7.69
CA ILE A 126 7.71 6.11 7.65
C ILE A 126 7.43 4.61 7.77
N ASP A 127 6.74 4.18 8.84
CA ASP A 127 6.55 2.75 9.12
C ASP A 127 5.57 2.07 8.16
N GLU A 128 4.41 2.71 7.92
CA GLU A 128 3.34 2.20 7.06
C GLU A 128 3.55 2.57 5.58
N ALA A 129 4.36 3.59 5.30
CA ALA A 129 4.70 4.05 3.96
C ALA A 129 5.66 3.13 3.19
N ARG A 130 5.82 1.88 3.65
CA ARG A 130 6.61 0.82 3.00
C ARG A 130 5.85 0.13 1.87
N THR A 131 4.53 0.05 1.98
CA THR A 131 3.66 -0.61 0.99
C THR A 131 2.67 0.40 0.41
N PRO A 132 2.48 0.45 -0.91
CA PRO A 132 1.45 1.29 -1.52
C PRO A 132 0.04 0.77 -1.17
N LEU A 133 -0.96 1.64 -1.27
CA LEU A 133 -2.37 1.26 -1.21
C LEU A 133 -2.81 0.73 -2.56
N ILE A 134 -3.46 -0.44 -2.59
CA ILE A 134 -3.85 -1.12 -3.82
C ILE A 134 -5.33 -1.52 -3.77
N ILE A 135 -6.08 -1.15 -4.81
CA ILE A 135 -7.41 -1.70 -5.10
C ILE A 135 -7.25 -2.76 -6.19
N SER A 136 -7.71 -3.98 -5.90
CA SER A 136 -7.67 -5.10 -6.83
C SER A 136 -9.05 -5.45 -7.38
N GLY A 137 -9.07 -5.88 -8.64
CA GLY A 137 -10.27 -6.29 -9.36
C GLY A 137 -10.15 -7.68 -9.95
N GLN A 138 -11.27 -8.23 -10.38
CA GLN A 138 -11.28 -9.49 -11.15
C GLN A 138 -10.64 -9.27 -12.52
N SER A 139 -9.55 -9.99 -12.80
CA SER A 139 -8.91 -9.93 -14.12
C SER A 139 -9.79 -10.58 -15.20
N GLY A 140 -9.75 -9.99 -16.40
CA GLY A 140 -10.26 -10.60 -17.64
C GLY A 140 -9.24 -11.54 -18.30
N LYS A 141 -7.98 -11.58 -17.82
CA LYS A 141 -6.88 -12.36 -18.40
C LYS A 141 -7.21 -13.86 -18.43
N SER A 142 -6.76 -14.51 -19.50
CA SER A 142 -7.03 -15.92 -19.74
C SER A 142 -6.21 -16.78 -18.78
N THR A 143 -6.89 -17.63 -18.00
CA THR A 143 -6.23 -18.63 -17.15
C THR A 143 -5.45 -19.67 -17.94
N GLU A 144 -5.62 -19.72 -19.27
CA GLU A 144 -4.91 -20.67 -20.13
C GLU A 144 -3.42 -20.36 -20.24
N LEU A 145 -3.00 -19.08 -20.13
CA LEU A 145 -1.58 -18.73 -20.24
C LEU A 145 -0.75 -19.38 -19.13
N TYR A 146 -1.25 -19.45 -17.89
CA TYR A 146 -0.60 -20.19 -16.80
C TYR A 146 -0.39 -21.67 -17.12
N ARG A 147 -1.35 -22.30 -17.80
CA ARG A 147 -1.24 -23.71 -18.19
C ARG A 147 -0.22 -23.88 -19.32
N VAL A 148 -0.21 -22.97 -20.28
CA VAL A 148 0.74 -22.98 -21.39
C VAL A 148 2.18 -22.77 -20.88
N CYS A 149 2.38 -21.80 -19.99
CA CYS A 149 3.67 -21.57 -19.32
C CYS A 149 4.08 -22.74 -18.41
N ASP A 150 3.14 -23.41 -17.72
CA ASP A 150 3.42 -24.63 -16.95
C ASP A 150 3.95 -25.76 -17.85
N ILE A 151 3.34 -25.95 -19.02
CA ILE A 151 3.79 -26.95 -20.00
C ILE A 151 5.22 -26.65 -20.45
N LEU A 152 5.52 -25.38 -20.77
CA LEU A 152 6.86 -24.97 -21.19
C LEU A 152 7.88 -25.11 -20.05
N ALA A 153 7.52 -24.69 -18.83
CA ALA A 153 8.41 -24.78 -17.66
C ALA A 153 8.86 -26.23 -17.36
N ARG A 154 8.02 -27.23 -17.67
CA ARG A 154 8.39 -28.66 -17.55
C ARG A 154 9.37 -29.15 -18.62
N GLN A 155 9.50 -28.41 -19.73
CA GLN A 155 10.38 -28.75 -20.85
C GLN A 155 11.76 -28.08 -20.73
N LEU A 156 11.82 -26.93 -20.03
CA LEU A 156 13.06 -26.19 -19.81
C LEU A 156 13.98 -26.94 -18.82
N VAL A 157 15.28 -26.88 -19.07
CA VAL A 157 16.32 -27.58 -18.31
C VAL A 157 17.01 -26.62 -17.34
N LYS A 158 16.99 -26.96 -16.04
CA LYS A 158 17.69 -26.19 -15.00
C LYS A 158 19.21 -26.22 -15.22
N GLY A 159 19.82 -25.03 -15.24
CA GLY A 159 21.25 -24.79 -15.32
C GLY A 159 22.01 -25.01 -14.02
N LYS A 160 23.36 -25.01 -14.10
CA LYS A 160 24.22 -24.99 -12.91
C LYS A 160 24.35 -23.56 -12.39
N GLU A 161 24.38 -23.43 -11.07
CA GLU A 161 24.55 -22.15 -10.38
C GLU A 161 25.85 -21.46 -10.83
N SER A 162 25.74 -20.28 -11.46
CA SER A 162 26.92 -19.50 -11.80
C SER A 162 27.60 -19.06 -10.50
N ALA A 163 28.89 -19.36 -10.34
CA ALA A 163 29.65 -18.88 -9.18
C ALA A 163 29.56 -17.35 -9.09
N GLU A 164 29.36 -16.82 -7.88
CA GLU A 164 29.31 -15.37 -7.61
C GLU A 164 30.40 -14.63 -8.41
N LEU A 165 29.99 -13.58 -9.13
CA LEU A 165 30.85 -12.66 -9.87
C LEU A 165 31.85 -12.01 -8.90
N THR A 166 32.95 -12.70 -8.63
CA THR A 166 34.03 -12.14 -7.83
C THR A 166 34.65 -10.98 -8.59
N LYS A 167 35.03 -9.91 -7.89
CA LYS A 167 35.70 -8.73 -8.49
C LYS A 167 36.92 -9.09 -9.35
N MET A 168 37.54 -10.24 -9.10
CA MET A 168 38.62 -10.82 -9.89
C MET A 168 38.15 -11.34 -11.27
N ALA A 169 37.04 -12.07 -11.35
CA ALA A 169 36.50 -12.61 -12.60
C ALA A 169 36.05 -11.50 -13.57
N ALA A 170 35.42 -10.44 -13.05
CA ALA A 170 35.04 -9.26 -13.82
C ALA A 170 36.25 -8.49 -14.40
N LEU A 171 37.39 -8.50 -13.70
CA LEU A 171 38.65 -7.90 -14.16
C LEU A 171 39.35 -8.72 -15.26
N MET A 172 39.07 -10.03 -15.33
CA MET A 172 39.70 -10.96 -16.28
C MET A 172 38.90 -11.18 -17.57
N LYS A 173 37.69 -10.59 -17.70
CA LYS A 173 36.77 -10.83 -18.84
C LYS A 173 36.56 -12.32 -19.14
N GLU A 174 36.44 -13.13 -18.09
CA GLU A 174 35.99 -14.52 -18.28
C GLU A 174 34.51 -14.48 -18.65
N GLU A 175 34.17 -14.96 -19.85
CA GLU A 175 32.78 -15.21 -20.25
C GLU A 175 32.25 -16.34 -19.36
N ILE A 176 31.30 -16.01 -18.50
CA ILE A 176 30.60 -17.02 -17.71
C ILE A 176 29.62 -17.69 -18.67
N GLU A 177 29.95 -18.91 -19.11
CA GLU A 177 29.00 -19.73 -19.87
C GLU A 177 27.87 -20.16 -18.92
N GLU A 178 26.70 -19.54 -19.07
CA GLU A 178 25.48 -19.98 -18.40
C GLU A 178 25.03 -21.30 -19.04
N GLU A 179 25.16 -22.42 -18.32
CA GLU A 179 24.67 -23.72 -18.78
C GLU A 179 23.15 -23.85 -18.55
N GLY A 180 22.39 -24.38 -19.50
CA GLY A 180 20.96 -24.70 -19.35
C GLY A 180 20.02 -23.55 -19.75
N ASP A 181 18.72 -23.73 -19.51
CA ASP A 181 17.66 -22.79 -19.94
C ASP A 181 17.33 -21.72 -18.89
N PHE A 182 17.57 -22.03 -17.61
CA PHE A 182 17.32 -21.09 -16.52
C PHE A 182 18.18 -21.41 -15.31
N VAL A 183 18.50 -20.39 -14.52
CA VAL A 183 19.26 -20.50 -13.26
C VAL A 183 18.36 -20.15 -12.09
N VAL A 184 18.49 -20.91 -11.00
CA VAL A 184 17.72 -20.72 -9.77
C VAL A 184 18.67 -20.33 -8.65
N ASP A 185 18.42 -19.19 -8.02
CA ASP A 185 19.08 -18.77 -6.80
C ASP A 185 18.19 -19.15 -5.60
N GLU A 186 18.60 -20.18 -4.85
CA GLU A 186 17.84 -20.66 -3.69
C GLU A 186 17.95 -19.73 -2.47
N LYS A 187 19.00 -18.89 -2.39
CA LYS A 187 19.17 -17.94 -1.28
C LYS A 187 18.26 -16.73 -1.45
N GLU A 188 18.26 -16.15 -2.66
CA GLU A 188 17.43 -14.99 -3.00
C GLU A 188 16.01 -15.41 -3.42
N LYS A 189 15.72 -16.72 -3.47
CA LYS A 189 14.45 -17.29 -3.93
C LYS A 189 14.01 -16.70 -5.29
N ASN A 190 14.94 -16.61 -6.23
CA ASN A 190 14.71 -16.04 -7.56
C ASN A 190 15.06 -17.03 -8.68
N VAL A 191 14.42 -16.88 -9.85
CA VAL A 191 14.69 -17.67 -11.05
C VAL A 191 14.85 -16.75 -12.25
N ASN A 192 15.96 -16.90 -12.97
CA ASN A 192 16.27 -16.12 -14.17
C ASN A 192 16.42 -17.05 -15.38
N LEU A 193 15.88 -16.63 -16.53
CA LEU A 193 16.12 -17.31 -17.81
C LEU A 193 17.54 -16.99 -18.30
N THR A 194 18.21 -17.98 -18.89
CA THR A 194 19.47 -17.78 -19.63
C THR A 194 19.15 -17.34 -21.07
N GLU A 195 20.16 -16.96 -21.85
CA GLU A 195 19.97 -16.65 -23.27
C GLU A 195 19.36 -17.84 -24.06
N GLU A 196 19.75 -19.08 -23.75
CA GLU A 196 19.18 -20.28 -24.37
C GLU A 196 17.71 -20.48 -23.98
N GLY A 197 17.37 -20.21 -22.71
CA GLY A 197 15.98 -20.26 -22.24
C GLY A 197 15.11 -19.20 -22.90
N VAL A 198 15.61 -17.97 -23.04
CA VAL A 198 14.89 -16.89 -23.74
C VAL A 198 14.54 -17.31 -25.17
N ARG A 199 15.51 -17.85 -25.92
CA ARG A 199 15.26 -18.35 -27.29
C ARG A 199 14.22 -19.46 -27.34
N LYS A 200 14.25 -20.41 -26.39
CA LYS A 200 13.24 -21.48 -26.33
C LYS A 200 11.84 -20.95 -26.00
N VAL A 201 11.75 -19.91 -25.19
CA VAL A 201 10.47 -19.22 -24.91
C VAL A 201 9.99 -18.50 -26.18
N GLU A 202 10.87 -17.78 -26.86
CA GLU A 202 10.58 -17.10 -28.13
C GLU A 202 10.06 -18.06 -29.21
N ASP A 203 10.76 -19.19 -29.39
CA ASP A 203 10.38 -20.24 -30.33
C ASP A 203 9.03 -20.88 -30.00
N PHE A 204 8.76 -21.12 -28.70
CA PHE A 204 7.54 -21.77 -28.25
C PHE A 204 6.30 -20.89 -28.42
N PHE A 205 6.43 -19.59 -28.15
CA PHE A 205 5.34 -18.62 -28.31
C PHE A 205 5.29 -17.98 -29.70
N HIS A 206 6.27 -18.27 -30.56
CA HIS A 206 6.41 -17.68 -31.89
C HIS A 206 6.52 -16.15 -31.86
N ILE A 207 7.35 -15.64 -30.95
CA ILE A 207 7.62 -14.20 -30.75
C ILE A 207 9.07 -13.87 -31.11
N GLU A 208 9.35 -12.65 -31.58
CA GLU A 208 10.69 -12.28 -32.04
C GLU A 208 11.64 -11.93 -30.90
N ASN A 209 11.15 -11.22 -29.87
CA ASN A 209 11.94 -10.83 -28.71
C ASN A 209 11.09 -10.87 -27.44
N LEU A 210 11.48 -11.71 -26.48
CA LEU A 210 10.77 -11.86 -25.21
C LEU A 210 10.80 -10.57 -24.36
N ALA A 211 11.80 -9.71 -24.56
CA ALA A 211 11.96 -8.48 -23.79
C ALA A 211 11.09 -7.31 -24.29
N ASP A 212 10.33 -7.50 -25.38
CA ASP A 212 9.46 -6.46 -25.91
C ASP A 212 8.27 -6.19 -24.96
N PRO A 213 7.78 -4.93 -24.86
CA PRO A 213 6.67 -4.57 -23.96
C PRO A 213 5.38 -5.38 -24.18
N GLU A 214 5.13 -5.84 -25.41
CA GLU A 214 3.94 -6.64 -25.74
C GLU A 214 3.99 -8.07 -25.15
N ASN A 215 5.19 -8.56 -24.79
CA ASN A 215 5.43 -9.92 -24.29
C ASN A 215 5.62 -9.99 -22.76
N LEU A 216 5.43 -8.88 -22.05
CA LEU A 216 5.61 -8.80 -20.59
C LEU A 216 4.78 -9.84 -19.83
N GLU A 217 3.55 -10.12 -20.26
CA GLU A 217 2.69 -11.12 -19.62
C GLU A 217 3.26 -12.54 -19.75
N ILE A 218 3.83 -12.87 -20.92
CA ILE A 218 4.48 -14.17 -21.16
C ILE A 218 5.74 -14.26 -20.32
N GLN A 219 6.55 -13.20 -20.31
CA GLN A 219 7.79 -13.13 -19.53
C GLN A 219 7.52 -13.31 -18.03
N HIS A 220 6.53 -12.61 -17.48
CA HIS A 220 6.13 -12.75 -16.09
C HIS A 220 5.65 -14.17 -15.78
N ASN A 221 4.73 -14.70 -16.60
CA ASN A 221 4.11 -16.00 -16.34
C ASN A 221 5.08 -17.19 -16.48
N ILE A 222 6.06 -17.12 -17.38
CA ILE A 222 7.08 -18.18 -17.48
C ILE A 222 8.02 -18.16 -16.28
N ILE A 223 8.42 -16.98 -15.78
CA ILE A 223 9.23 -16.85 -14.56
C ILE A 223 8.46 -17.38 -13.36
N LEU A 224 7.17 -17.04 -13.23
CA LEU A 224 6.30 -17.57 -12.17
C LEU A 224 6.15 -19.09 -12.24
N ALA A 225 5.97 -19.66 -13.43
CA ALA A 225 5.88 -21.11 -13.63
C ALA A 225 7.20 -21.78 -13.20
N LEU A 226 8.35 -21.26 -13.63
CA LEU A 226 9.65 -21.77 -13.22
C LEU A 226 9.87 -21.65 -11.71
N ARG A 227 9.47 -20.53 -11.09
CA ARG A 227 9.50 -20.34 -9.64
C ARG A 227 8.60 -21.34 -8.92
N ALA A 228 7.38 -21.55 -9.39
CA ALA A 228 6.44 -22.53 -8.84
C ALA A 228 7.02 -23.95 -8.90
N HIS A 229 7.72 -24.33 -9.97
CA HIS A 229 8.35 -25.65 -10.09
C HIS A 229 9.59 -25.82 -9.21
N ASN A 230 10.44 -24.80 -9.13
CA ASN A 230 11.79 -24.95 -8.57
C ASN A 230 11.94 -24.44 -7.14
N LEU A 231 11.09 -23.51 -6.69
CA LEU A 231 11.21 -22.86 -5.38
C LEU A 231 10.01 -23.11 -4.47
N MET A 232 8.91 -23.64 -4.99
CA MET A 232 7.69 -23.92 -4.23
C MET A 232 7.47 -25.43 -4.16
N PHE A 233 7.58 -26.01 -2.97
CA PHE A 233 7.53 -27.44 -2.73
C PHE A 233 6.23 -27.84 -2.05
N ARG A 234 5.54 -28.81 -2.66
CA ARG A 234 4.35 -29.44 -2.08
C ARG A 234 4.70 -30.12 -0.76
N ASP A 235 3.78 -30.02 0.21
CA ASP A 235 3.89 -30.52 1.57
C ASP A 235 4.98 -29.84 2.43
N LYS A 236 5.60 -28.77 1.91
CA LYS A 236 6.52 -27.89 2.66
C LYS A 236 6.01 -26.44 2.67
N ASP A 237 5.83 -25.87 1.48
CA ASP A 237 5.41 -24.46 1.32
C ASP A 237 3.89 -24.35 1.13
N TYR A 238 3.29 -25.36 0.50
CA TYR A 238 1.84 -25.45 0.30
C TYR A 238 1.35 -26.90 0.30
N VAL A 239 0.06 -27.10 0.52
CA VAL A 239 -0.63 -28.39 0.37
C VAL A 239 -1.82 -28.23 -0.57
N VAL A 240 -2.16 -29.29 -1.30
CA VAL A 240 -3.35 -29.31 -2.16
C VAL A 240 -4.44 -30.11 -1.46
N LYS A 241 -5.59 -29.49 -1.20
CA LYS A 241 -6.74 -30.14 -0.56
C LYS A 241 -8.04 -29.60 -1.15
N ASP A 242 -8.99 -30.50 -1.40
CA ASP A 242 -10.32 -30.15 -1.93
C ASP A 242 -10.28 -29.33 -3.24
N ASP A 243 -9.32 -29.65 -4.13
CA ASP A 243 -9.07 -28.91 -5.38
C ASP A 243 -8.71 -27.43 -5.15
N GLU A 244 -8.03 -27.14 -4.04
CA GLU A 244 -7.46 -25.81 -3.71
C GLU A 244 -6.03 -25.92 -3.17
N VAL A 245 -5.20 -24.94 -3.50
CA VAL A 245 -3.84 -24.77 -2.94
C VAL A 245 -3.96 -23.99 -1.63
N LEU A 246 -3.48 -24.57 -0.54
CA LEU A 246 -3.45 -23.96 0.79
C LEU A 246 -2.01 -23.77 1.24
N ILE A 247 -1.68 -22.56 1.70
CA ILE A 247 -0.31 -22.22 2.14
C ILE A 247 -0.02 -22.88 3.48
N VAL A 248 1.20 -23.41 3.62
CA VAL A 248 1.73 -23.91 4.89
C VAL A 248 2.68 -22.86 5.46
N ASP A 249 2.49 -22.51 6.72
CA ASP A 249 3.41 -21.64 7.44
C ASP A 249 4.73 -22.38 7.70
N GLU A 250 5.84 -21.86 7.17
CA GLU A 250 7.18 -22.49 7.24
C GLU A 250 7.66 -22.73 8.68
N PHE A 251 7.21 -21.92 9.65
CA PHE A 251 7.68 -21.98 11.04
C PHE A 251 6.83 -22.91 11.90
N THR A 252 5.52 -22.93 11.67
CA THR A 252 4.55 -23.65 12.51
C THR A 252 4.01 -24.93 11.88
N GLY A 253 4.20 -25.13 10.57
CA GLY A 253 3.63 -26.24 9.81
C GLY A 253 2.11 -26.21 9.72
N ARG A 254 1.47 -25.09 10.09
CA ARG A 254 0.01 -24.94 10.06
C ARG A 254 -0.46 -24.52 8.69
N ILE A 255 -1.58 -25.11 8.27
CA ILE A 255 -2.29 -24.72 7.05
C ILE A 255 -3.00 -23.39 7.30
N MET A 256 -2.80 -22.42 6.40
CA MET A 256 -3.41 -21.09 6.45
C MET A 256 -4.55 -20.97 5.43
N PRO A 257 -5.79 -21.37 5.77
CA PRO A 257 -6.92 -21.29 4.85
C PRO A 257 -7.26 -19.84 4.50
N GLY A 258 -7.57 -19.60 3.23
CA GLY A 258 -7.95 -18.27 2.72
C GLY A 258 -6.79 -17.35 2.34
N ARG A 259 -5.53 -17.72 2.60
CA ARG A 259 -4.35 -16.98 2.13
C ARG A 259 -3.90 -17.46 0.76
N ARG A 260 -3.43 -16.52 -0.07
CA ARG A 260 -2.84 -16.78 -1.39
C ARG A 260 -1.48 -16.12 -1.53
N TYR A 261 -0.65 -16.68 -2.40
CA TYR A 261 0.58 -16.01 -2.84
C TYR A 261 0.19 -14.88 -3.81
N SER A 262 0.88 -13.75 -3.72
CA SER A 262 0.66 -12.60 -4.58
C SER A 262 1.29 -12.79 -5.97
N ASP A 263 1.04 -11.83 -6.86
CA ASP A 263 1.75 -11.66 -8.14
C ASP A 263 1.65 -12.84 -9.10
N GLY A 264 0.55 -13.59 -9.04
CA GLY A 264 0.31 -14.74 -9.92
C GLY A 264 1.00 -16.03 -9.54
N LEU A 265 1.86 -16.01 -8.51
CA LEU A 265 2.55 -17.22 -8.05
C LEU A 265 1.56 -18.29 -7.57
N HIS A 266 0.46 -17.89 -6.94
CA HIS A 266 -0.56 -18.85 -6.51
C HIS A 266 -1.21 -19.54 -7.71
N GLN A 267 -1.49 -18.79 -8.77
CA GLN A 267 -2.07 -19.28 -10.02
C GLN A 267 -1.10 -20.20 -10.77
N ALA A 268 0.19 -19.87 -10.77
CA ALA A 268 1.24 -20.74 -11.29
C ALA A 268 1.35 -22.06 -10.51
N ILE A 269 1.21 -22.04 -9.18
CA ILE A 269 1.16 -23.26 -8.36
C ILE A 269 -0.13 -24.05 -8.62
N GLU A 270 -1.28 -23.37 -8.75
CA GLU A 270 -2.54 -24.01 -9.15
C GLU A 270 -2.39 -24.71 -10.51
N ALA A 271 -1.73 -24.08 -11.48
CA ALA A 271 -1.43 -24.68 -12.79
C ALA A 271 -0.49 -25.89 -12.68
N LYS A 272 0.61 -25.75 -11.93
CA LYS A 272 1.58 -26.84 -11.65
C LYS A 272 0.92 -28.08 -11.09
N GLU A 273 0.01 -27.91 -10.13
CA GLU A 273 -0.68 -28.99 -9.43
C GLU A 273 -1.93 -29.50 -10.16
N ASN A 274 -2.21 -28.99 -11.37
CA ASN A 274 -3.44 -29.26 -12.13
C ASN A 274 -4.74 -28.95 -11.37
N VAL A 275 -4.68 -27.97 -10.47
CA VAL A 275 -5.84 -27.41 -9.77
C VAL A 275 -6.52 -26.39 -10.69
N LYS A 276 -7.82 -26.14 -10.48
CA LYS A 276 -8.52 -25.09 -11.22
C LYS A 276 -7.93 -23.72 -10.93
N VAL A 277 -7.11 -23.22 -11.87
CA VAL A 277 -6.53 -21.89 -11.82
C VAL A 277 -7.62 -20.84 -11.70
N LYS A 278 -7.57 -20.08 -10.61
CA LYS A 278 -8.49 -18.96 -10.37
C LYS A 278 -7.93 -17.73 -11.06
N ARG A 279 -8.83 -16.89 -11.59
CA ARG A 279 -8.42 -15.65 -12.24
C ARG A 279 -7.62 -14.78 -11.29
N GLU A 280 -6.61 -14.12 -11.85
CA GLU A 280 -5.79 -13.18 -11.10
C GLU A 280 -6.59 -11.98 -10.62
N SER A 281 -6.08 -11.40 -9.54
CA SER A 281 -6.42 -10.07 -9.12
C SER A 281 -5.58 -9.08 -9.93
N LYS A 282 -6.23 -8.21 -10.68
CA LYS A 282 -5.58 -7.11 -11.41
C LYS A 282 -5.48 -5.88 -10.52
N THR A 283 -4.39 -5.13 -10.57
CA THR A 283 -4.29 -3.84 -9.89
C THR A 283 -5.12 -2.80 -10.64
N LEU A 284 -6.24 -2.35 -10.06
CA LEU A 284 -7.11 -1.34 -10.68
C LEU A 284 -6.68 0.09 -10.38
N ALA A 285 -6.19 0.31 -9.16
CA ALA A 285 -5.74 1.61 -8.70
C ALA A 285 -4.69 1.42 -7.61
N THR A 286 -3.66 2.28 -7.61
CA THR A 286 -2.59 2.25 -6.63
C THR A 286 -2.12 3.67 -6.29
N ILE A 287 -1.71 3.90 -5.04
CA ILE A 287 -1.02 5.14 -4.62
C ILE A 287 -0.18 4.89 -3.38
N THR A 288 1.00 5.51 -3.30
CA THR A 288 1.80 5.52 -2.07
C THR A 288 1.29 6.56 -1.07
N PHE A 289 1.48 6.35 0.24
CA PHE A 289 1.14 7.36 1.24
C PHE A 289 1.89 8.67 1.00
N GLN A 290 3.14 8.58 0.55
CA GLN A 290 3.99 9.69 0.17
C GLN A 290 3.27 10.61 -0.82
N ASN A 291 2.89 10.06 -1.97
CA ASN A 291 2.24 10.82 -3.04
C ASN A 291 0.81 11.22 -2.67
N PHE A 292 0.07 10.41 -1.91
CA PHE A 292 -1.26 10.78 -1.43
C PHE A 292 -1.22 12.03 -0.54
N PHE A 293 -0.38 12.04 0.51
CA PHE A 293 -0.30 13.19 1.41
C PHE A 293 0.30 14.43 0.74
N ASN A 294 1.19 14.26 -0.24
CA ASN A 294 1.72 15.38 -1.03
C ASN A 294 0.67 16.10 -1.88
N LYS A 295 -0.51 15.50 -2.13
CA LYS A 295 -1.63 16.17 -2.83
C LYS A 295 -2.41 17.16 -1.97
N TYR A 296 -2.25 17.16 -0.65
CA TYR A 296 -2.90 18.16 0.20
C TYR A 296 -2.29 19.54 -0.04
N LYS A 297 -3.12 20.58 -0.15
CA LYS A 297 -2.65 21.98 -0.23
C LYS A 297 -1.72 22.32 0.94
N LYS A 298 -2.00 21.73 2.12
CA LYS A 298 -1.18 21.86 3.31
C LYS A 298 -1.23 20.59 4.16
N LYS A 299 -0.10 20.24 4.77
CA LYS A 299 0.00 19.07 5.65
C LYS A 299 0.92 19.36 6.83
N CYS A 300 0.67 18.71 7.95
CA CYS A 300 1.52 18.76 9.13
C CYS A 300 1.45 17.44 9.89
N GLY A 301 2.36 17.25 10.83
CA GLY A 301 2.40 16.05 11.64
C GLY A 301 2.72 16.32 13.10
N MET A 302 2.32 15.41 13.97
CA MET A 302 2.75 15.40 15.36
C MET A 302 3.18 13.99 15.75
N THR A 303 4.27 13.88 16.50
CA THR A 303 4.73 12.62 17.09
C THR A 303 5.64 12.89 18.28
N GLY A 304 6.07 11.86 18.99
CA GLY A 304 7.07 11.97 20.06
C GLY A 304 8.49 11.69 19.61
N THR A 305 8.70 11.25 18.36
CA THR A 305 9.95 10.66 17.88
C THR A 305 10.18 10.88 16.38
N ALA A 306 10.20 12.13 15.91
CA ALA A 306 10.40 12.49 14.49
C ALA A 306 11.80 12.99 14.15
N LEU A 307 12.54 13.56 15.09
CA LEU A 307 13.78 14.29 14.83
C LEU A 307 14.86 13.41 14.18
N THR A 308 14.87 12.12 14.50
CA THR A 308 15.79 11.15 13.90
C THR A 308 15.63 11.01 12.39
N GLU A 309 14.41 11.22 11.87
CA GLU A 309 14.06 11.07 10.46
C GLU A 309 13.76 12.43 9.80
N GLU A 310 14.23 13.54 10.38
CA GLU A 310 13.94 14.90 9.86
C GLU A 310 14.35 15.03 8.39
N GLN A 311 15.49 14.45 8.01
CA GLN A 311 15.96 14.49 6.63
C GLN A 311 14.94 13.85 5.67
N GLU A 312 14.38 12.69 6.04
CA GLU A 312 13.37 12.00 5.24
C GLU A 312 12.09 12.83 5.14
N PHE A 313 11.61 13.43 6.24
CA PHE A 313 10.44 14.30 6.22
C PHE A 313 10.62 15.53 5.34
N ARG A 314 11.82 16.13 5.36
CA ARG A 314 12.12 17.31 4.58
C ARG A 314 12.26 16.99 3.09
N GLU A 315 12.95 15.91 2.75
CA GLU A 315 13.19 15.50 1.35
C GLU A 315 11.91 15.00 0.66
N ILE A 316 11.08 14.20 1.35
CA ILE A 316 9.90 13.57 0.74
C ILE A 316 8.65 14.45 0.83
N TYR A 317 8.45 15.11 1.98
CA TYR A 317 7.19 15.79 2.30
C TYR A 317 7.32 17.31 2.40
N GLY A 318 8.54 17.85 2.35
CA GLY A 318 8.79 19.28 2.55
C GLY A 318 8.47 19.77 3.97
N MET A 319 8.47 18.87 4.96
CA MET A 319 8.19 19.20 6.35
C MET A 319 9.47 19.11 7.19
N ASP A 320 9.78 20.14 7.95
CA ASP A 320 10.83 20.09 8.96
C ASP A 320 10.27 19.73 10.34
N VAL A 321 11.15 19.33 11.25
CA VAL A 321 10.77 18.83 12.58
C VAL A 321 11.17 19.85 13.64
N ILE A 322 10.24 20.18 14.53
CA ILE A 322 10.49 21.08 15.67
C ILE A 322 10.22 20.35 16.97
N GLU A 323 11.28 20.14 17.75
CA GLU A 323 11.19 19.64 19.11
C GLU A 323 10.61 20.72 20.04
N VAL A 324 9.47 20.39 20.67
CA VAL A 324 8.82 21.27 21.63
C VAL A 324 9.30 20.90 23.04
N PRO A 325 9.72 21.89 23.85
CA PRO A 325 10.06 21.64 25.24
C PRO A 325 8.91 20.99 26.01
N THR A 326 9.24 20.02 26.86
CA THR A 326 8.28 19.37 27.77
C THR A 326 7.71 20.39 28.77
N ASN A 327 6.42 20.28 29.08
CA ASN A 327 5.79 21.14 30.10
C ASN A 327 6.47 21.02 31.48
N ARG A 328 6.93 19.81 31.83
CA ARG A 328 7.68 19.52 33.05
C ARG A 328 8.96 18.74 32.72
N PRO A 329 10.08 18.98 33.44
CA PRO A 329 11.31 18.24 33.21
C PRO A 329 11.11 16.73 33.38
N VAL A 330 11.68 15.94 32.46
CA VAL A 330 11.65 14.49 32.54
C VAL A 330 12.65 14.01 33.59
N ILE A 331 12.15 13.33 34.62
CA ILE A 331 12.96 12.76 35.71
C ILE A 331 13.07 11.22 35.64
N ARG A 332 12.59 10.62 34.53
CA ARG A 332 12.71 9.18 34.27
C ARG A 332 14.17 8.75 34.22
N ILE A 333 14.47 7.60 34.81
CA ILE A 333 15.81 7.01 34.78
C ILE A 333 15.88 5.97 33.66
N ASP A 334 16.58 6.31 32.57
CA ASP A 334 16.84 5.39 31.48
C ASP A 334 18.16 4.65 31.74
N GLN A 335 18.07 3.36 32.08
CA GLN A 335 19.23 2.51 32.36
C GLN A 335 19.92 2.06 31.08
N GLN A 336 21.20 1.69 31.21
CA GLN A 336 21.94 1.06 30.12
C GLN A 336 21.40 -0.34 29.82
N ASP A 337 21.60 -0.76 28.58
CA ASP A 337 21.14 -2.05 28.08
C ASP A 337 21.83 -3.20 28.82
N ALA A 338 21.04 -4.19 29.22
CA ALA A 338 21.53 -5.42 29.80
C ALA A 338 21.74 -6.45 28.69
N VAL A 339 23.00 -6.74 28.36
CA VAL A 339 23.35 -7.67 27.28
C VAL A 339 23.68 -9.05 27.86
N TYR A 340 23.13 -10.09 27.24
CA TYR A 340 23.28 -11.50 27.60
C TYR A 340 23.78 -12.31 26.41
N LYS A 341 24.42 -13.45 26.70
CA LYS A 341 24.96 -14.31 25.66
C LYS A 341 23.84 -15.05 24.93
N THR A 342 22.87 -15.60 25.67
CA THR A 342 21.78 -16.41 25.11
C THR A 342 20.41 -15.78 25.35
N LYS A 343 19.43 -16.14 24.51
CA LYS A 343 18.03 -15.71 24.70
C LYS A 343 17.47 -16.23 26.02
N HIS A 344 17.88 -17.43 26.45
CA HIS A 344 17.43 -18.02 27.71
C HIS A 344 17.86 -17.21 28.94
N GLU A 345 19.14 -16.81 29.00
CA GLU A 345 19.66 -15.95 30.08
C GLU A 345 18.94 -14.60 30.12
N LYS A 346 18.76 -13.98 28.95
CA LYS A 346 18.02 -12.72 28.78
C LYS A 346 16.60 -12.83 29.38
N LEU A 347 15.85 -13.85 28.98
CA LEU A 347 14.48 -14.06 29.46
C LEU A 347 14.44 -14.31 30.98
N ASN A 348 15.35 -15.12 31.52
CA ASN A 348 15.43 -15.32 32.96
C ASN A 348 15.70 -14.02 33.71
N ALA A 349 16.60 -13.17 33.21
CA ALA A 349 16.89 -11.86 33.80
C ALA A 349 15.68 -10.92 33.76
N ILE A 350 14.95 -10.87 32.64
CA ILE A 350 13.69 -10.12 32.51
C ILE A 350 12.68 -10.58 33.58
N ILE A 351 12.48 -11.89 33.73
CA ILE A 351 11.54 -12.44 34.70
C ILE A 351 11.94 -12.09 36.15
N GLN A 352 13.23 -12.19 36.49
CA GLN A 352 13.71 -11.79 37.82
C GLN A 352 13.47 -10.31 38.10
N GLU A 353 13.67 -9.44 37.10
CA GLU A 353 13.42 -8.01 37.23
C GLU A 353 11.92 -7.70 37.44
N ILE A 354 11.04 -8.37 36.69
CA ILE A 354 9.59 -8.27 36.87
C ILE A 354 9.19 -8.70 38.28
N ILE A 355 9.71 -9.84 38.77
CA ILE A 355 9.44 -10.34 40.11
C ILE A 355 9.92 -9.33 41.17
N ALA A 356 11.11 -8.78 41.02
CA ALA A 356 11.67 -7.82 41.96
C ALA A 356 10.84 -6.52 42.02
N SER A 357 10.40 -6.02 40.86
CA SER A 357 9.57 -4.82 40.74
C SER A 357 8.16 -5.05 41.29
N HIS A 358 7.54 -6.19 40.93
CA HIS A 358 6.20 -6.57 41.42
C HIS A 358 6.18 -6.76 42.94
N LYS A 359 7.23 -7.34 43.54
CA LYS A 359 7.36 -7.46 45.01
C LYS A 359 7.38 -6.11 45.73
N LYS A 360 7.90 -5.06 45.09
CA LYS A 360 7.89 -3.69 45.62
C LYS A 360 6.57 -2.96 45.35
N GLY A 361 5.65 -3.56 44.58
CA GLY A 361 4.41 -2.93 44.13
C GLY A 361 4.58 -2.01 42.91
N GLN A 362 5.77 -1.95 42.31
CA GLN A 362 6.02 -1.10 41.15
C GLN A 362 5.33 -1.66 39.90
N PRO A 363 4.53 -0.87 39.16
CA PRO A 363 3.94 -1.33 37.90
C PRO A 363 5.00 -1.53 36.83
N VAL A 364 4.83 -2.59 36.02
CA VAL A 364 5.75 -2.97 34.96
C VAL A 364 5.02 -3.12 33.64
N LEU A 365 5.55 -2.46 32.60
CA LEU A 365 5.16 -2.68 31.21
C LEU A 365 6.32 -3.32 30.45
N VAL A 366 6.08 -4.52 29.91
CA VAL A 366 7.03 -5.30 29.13
C VAL A 366 6.70 -5.13 27.65
N GLY A 367 7.62 -4.58 26.87
CA GLY A 367 7.48 -4.41 25.42
C GLY A 367 8.22 -5.50 24.66
N THR A 368 7.50 -6.23 23.82
CA THR A 368 8.02 -7.30 22.95
C THR A 368 7.81 -6.99 21.48
N ILE A 369 8.64 -7.56 20.60
CA ILE A 369 8.50 -7.43 19.14
C ILE A 369 7.38 -8.33 18.61
N THR A 370 7.37 -9.60 19.02
CA THR A 370 6.48 -10.64 18.44
C THR A 370 5.46 -11.16 19.46
N ILE A 371 4.34 -11.68 18.96
CA ILE A 371 3.30 -12.34 19.78
C ILE A 371 3.89 -13.58 20.47
N GLU A 372 4.78 -14.31 19.80
CA GLU A 372 5.43 -15.50 20.36
C GLU A 372 6.27 -15.14 21.60
N ALA A 373 7.07 -14.07 21.53
CA ALA A 373 7.84 -13.60 22.68
C ALA A 373 6.94 -13.16 23.85
N SER A 374 5.82 -12.49 23.54
CA SER A 374 4.79 -12.14 24.54
C SER A 374 4.22 -13.39 25.25
N GLU A 375 3.88 -14.44 24.51
CA GLU A 375 3.36 -15.69 25.07
C GLU A 375 4.42 -16.49 25.83
N GLU A 376 5.68 -16.47 25.39
CA GLU A 376 6.81 -17.09 26.09
C GLU A 376 7.01 -16.48 27.48
N ILE A 377 7.06 -15.14 27.57
CA ILE A 377 7.18 -14.41 28.84
C ILE A 377 5.95 -14.64 29.73
N SER A 378 4.75 -14.60 29.14
CA SER A 378 3.49 -14.92 29.84
C SER A 378 3.54 -16.31 30.49
N SER A 379 3.98 -17.32 29.74
CA SER A 379 4.15 -18.70 30.25
C SER A 379 5.13 -18.76 31.42
N MET A 380 6.27 -18.05 31.34
CA MET A 380 7.24 -17.98 32.43
C MET A 380 6.67 -17.27 33.66
N LEU A 381 5.96 -16.15 33.50
CA LEU A 381 5.32 -15.45 34.62
C LEU A 381 4.23 -16.29 35.30
N LYS A 382 3.46 -17.09 34.54
CA LYS A 382 2.49 -18.04 35.09
C LYS A 382 3.17 -19.07 36.00
N LYS A 383 4.34 -19.59 35.61
CA LYS A 383 5.12 -20.52 36.45
C LYS A 383 5.56 -19.89 37.78
N HIS A 384 5.74 -18.58 37.82
CA HIS A 384 6.08 -17.81 39.02
C HIS A 384 4.87 -17.22 39.76
N ASN A 385 3.64 -17.55 39.36
CA ASN A 385 2.39 -17.04 39.96
C ASN A 385 2.29 -15.50 39.98
N ILE A 386 2.83 -14.81 38.97
CA ILE A 386 2.71 -13.36 38.84
C ILE A 386 1.48 -13.04 37.98
N PRO A 387 0.45 -12.33 38.52
CA PRO A 387 -0.69 -11.88 37.73
C PRO A 387 -0.23 -10.89 36.67
N HIS A 388 -0.62 -11.10 35.41
CA HIS A 388 -0.29 -10.21 34.30
C HIS A 388 -1.38 -10.20 33.25
N LYS A 389 -1.40 -9.14 32.44
CA LYS A 389 -2.25 -8.98 31.25
C LYS A 389 -1.37 -8.97 29.99
N VAL A 390 -1.84 -9.57 28.90
CA VAL A 390 -1.11 -9.63 27.61
C VAL A 390 -1.91 -8.92 26.53
N LEU A 391 -1.23 -8.15 25.69
CA LEU A 391 -1.82 -7.35 24.62
C LEU A 391 -1.15 -7.70 23.29
N ASN A 392 -1.94 -8.23 22.36
CA ASN A 392 -1.47 -8.81 21.10
C ASN A 392 -1.97 -8.04 19.86
N ALA A 393 -2.38 -6.78 20.01
CA ALA A 393 -2.88 -5.91 18.92
C ALA A 393 -4.09 -6.46 18.12
N LYS A 394 -4.96 -7.25 18.77
CA LYS A 394 -6.15 -7.85 18.14
C LYS A 394 -7.45 -7.10 18.42
N PHE A 395 -7.54 -6.43 19.58
CA PHE A 395 -8.80 -5.81 20.02
C PHE A 395 -8.52 -4.45 20.66
N HIS A 396 -8.44 -3.39 19.86
CA HIS A 396 -8.01 -2.07 20.29
C HIS A 396 -8.82 -1.48 21.47
N GLU A 397 -10.15 -1.65 21.49
CA GLU A 397 -10.99 -1.15 22.61
C GLU A 397 -10.63 -1.80 23.94
N MET A 398 -10.53 -3.14 23.97
CA MET A 398 -10.15 -3.88 25.18
C MET A 398 -8.70 -3.59 25.59
N GLU A 399 -7.82 -3.38 24.61
CA GLU A 399 -6.42 -3.04 24.88
C GLU A 399 -6.28 -1.68 25.53
N ALA A 400 -7.09 -0.69 25.11
CA ALA A 400 -7.09 0.63 25.71
C ALA A 400 -7.51 0.57 27.20
N GLU A 401 -8.54 -0.22 27.54
CA GLU A 401 -8.96 -0.44 28.93
C GLU A 401 -7.83 -1.08 29.75
N ILE A 402 -7.19 -2.12 29.21
CA ILE A 402 -6.09 -2.80 29.89
C ILE A 402 -4.89 -1.86 30.12
N ILE A 403 -4.55 -1.04 29.13
CA ILE A 403 -3.42 -0.10 29.19
C ILE A 403 -3.67 1.04 30.17
N ALA A 404 -4.90 1.54 30.25
CA ALA A 404 -5.27 2.56 31.24
C ALA A 404 -5.01 2.06 32.68
N ASP A 405 -5.20 0.76 32.93
CA ASP A 405 -4.91 0.11 34.21
C ASP A 405 -3.44 -0.26 34.41
N ALA A 406 -2.57 -0.15 33.40
CA ALA A 406 -1.18 -0.60 33.48
C ALA A 406 -0.34 0.21 34.48
N GLY A 407 -0.79 1.41 34.84
CA GLY A 407 -0.14 2.28 35.82
C GLY A 407 -0.57 2.05 37.27
N GLN A 408 -1.37 1.02 37.56
CA GLN A 408 -1.83 0.71 38.92
C GLN A 408 -0.82 -0.09 39.73
N LEU A 409 -0.86 0.03 41.06
CA LEU A 409 0.09 -0.60 41.97
C LEU A 409 0.12 -2.13 41.78
N GLY A 410 1.31 -2.69 41.53
CA GLY A 410 1.53 -4.11 41.27
C GLY A 410 1.09 -4.61 39.88
N ALA A 411 0.60 -3.74 38.99
CA ALA A 411 0.19 -4.15 37.65
C ALA A 411 1.39 -4.65 36.82
N VAL A 412 1.21 -5.78 36.12
CA VAL A 412 2.18 -6.29 35.13
C VAL A 412 1.47 -6.45 33.81
N THR A 413 1.95 -5.74 32.79
CA THR A 413 1.35 -5.73 31.45
C THR A 413 2.42 -6.09 30.43
N ILE A 414 2.11 -7.02 29.54
CA ILE A 414 2.95 -7.39 28.40
C ILE A 414 2.28 -6.85 27.15
N ALA A 415 3.02 -6.12 26.32
CA ALA A 415 2.52 -5.50 25.10
C ALA A 415 3.44 -5.82 23.92
N THR A 416 2.84 -6.25 22.80
CA THR A 416 3.51 -6.20 21.51
C THR A 416 3.63 -4.75 21.02
N ASN A 417 4.59 -4.48 20.13
CA ASN A 417 4.96 -3.13 19.68
C ASN A 417 3.82 -2.12 19.43
N MET A 418 2.77 -2.56 18.76
CA MET A 418 1.66 -1.69 18.36
C MET A 418 0.54 -1.62 19.39
N ALA A 419 0.56 -2.48 20.41
CA ALA A 419 -0.54 -2.59 21.35
C ALA A 419 -0.60 -1.38 22.30
N GLY A 420 -1.82 -0.87 22.52
CA GLY A 420 -2.03 0.23 23.46
C GLY A 420 -1.47 1.59 23.04
N ARG A 421 -1.14 1.78 21.76
CA ARG A 421 -0.71 3.09 21.25
C ARG A 421 -1.85 4.11 21.35
N GLY A 422 -1.50 5.38 21.57
CA GLY A 422 -2.48 6.46 21.70
C GLY A 422 -3.29 6.45 23.01
N THR A 423 -3.00 5.53 23.94
CA THR A 423 -3.65 5.49 25.28
C THR A 423 -2.70 5.97 26.36
N ASP A 424 -3.21 6.81 27.27
CA ASP A 424 -2.43 7.37 28.36
C ASP A 424 -2.32 6.41 29.55
N ILE A 425 -1.12 6.20 30.12
CA ILE A 425 -0.91 5.37 31.31
C ILE A 425 -0.73 6.31 32.49
N LYS A 426 -1.78 6.46 33.30
CA LYS A 426 -1.74 7.29 34.50
C LYS A 426 -1.27 6.47 35.70
N LEU A 427 -0.38 7.04 36.50
CA LEU A 427 0.07 6.41 37.73
C LEU A 427 -1.07 6.43 38.76
N GLY A 428 -1.37 5.26 39.33
CA GLY A 428 -2.33 5.12 40.43
C GLY A 428 -1.81 5.69 41.75
N GLU A 429 -2.67 5.71 42.77
CA GLU A 429 -2.28 6.11 44.12
C GLU A 429 -1.16 5.19 44.67
N GLY A 430 -0.13 5.78 45.29
CA GLY A 430 1.00 5.04 45.87
C GLY A 430 2.10 4.61 44.88
N VAL A 431 1.92 4.87 43.57
CA VAL A 431 2.84 4.40 42.52
C VAL A 431 4.09 5.29 42.39
N VAL A 432 3.93 6.59 42.65
CA VAL A 432 5.03 7.57 42.60
C VAL A 432 6.09 7.22 43.65
N GLU A 433 5.65 6.79 44.83
CA GLU A 433 6.49 6.43 45.98
C GLU A 433 7.32 5.16 45.74
N VAL A 434 6.82 4.23 44.91
CA VAL A 434 7.52 2.99 44.55
C VAL A 434 8.38 3.13 43.28
N GLY A 435 8.57 4.36 42.80
CA GLY A 435 9.48 4.67 41.68
C GLY A 435 8.79 4.88 40.32
N GLY A 436 7.46 4.91 40.27
CA GLY A 436 6.70 5.11 39.04
C GLY A 436 6.65 3.88 38.12
N LEU A 437 6.22 4.08 36.87
CA LEU A 437 6.13 2.99 35.89
C LEU A 437 7.52 2.53 35.44
N LYS A 438 7.74 1.22 35.47
CA LYS A 438 8.93 0.57 34.91
C LYS A 438 8.67 0.02 33.52
N ILE A 439 9.52 0.37 32.57
CA ILE A 439 9.50 -0.13 31.19
C ILE A 439 10.61 -1.15 31.02
N ILE A 440 10.26 -2.34 30.51
CA ILE A 440 11.21 -3.38 30.14
C ILE A 440 11.08 -3.64 28.64
N GLY A 441 12.10 -3.25 27.87
CA GLY A 441 12.23 -3.67 26.47
C GLY A 441 12.90 -5.03 26.40
N THR A 442 12.26 -6.02 25.78
CA THR A 442 12.83 -7.38 25.76
C THR A 442 13.89 -7.58 24.71
N GLU A 443 13.94 -6.66 23.72
CA GLU A 443 14.84 -6.59 22.57
C GLU A 443 14.92 -5.14 22.09
N ARG A 444 15.90 -4.85 21.24
CA ARG A 444 15.99 -3.58 20.51
C ARG A 444 15.27 -3.67 19.17
N HIS A 445 14.53 -2.63 18.83
CA HIS A 445 13.88 -2.54 17.52
C HIS A 445 14.87 -2.19 16.42
N GLU A 446 14.47 -2.42 15.17
CA GLU A 446 15.20 -1.96 13.98
C GLU A 446 15.42 -0.43 14.00
N ALA A 447 14.49 0.31 14.60
CA ALA A 447 14.52 1.76 14.66
C ALA A 447 14.50 2.29 16.11
N ARG A 448 15.36 3.27 16.38
CA ARG A 448 15.51 3.93 17.68
C ARG A 448 14.25 4.67 18.11
N ARG A 449 13.47 5.19 17.16
CA ARG A 449 12.17 5.84 17.43
C ARG A 449 11.22 4.91 18.17
N ILE A 450 11.13 3.64 17.78
CA ILE A 450 10.20 2.66 18.38
C ILE A 450 10.62 2.35 19.82
N ASP A 451 11.93 2.19 20.06
CA ASP A 451 12.48 2.05 21.41
C ASP A 451 12.15 3.27 22.30
N ASN A 452 12.30 4.48 21.75
CA ASN A 452 12.02 5.72 22.46
C ASN A 452 10.53 5.92 22.74
N GLN A 453 9.65 5.47 21.85
CA GLN A 453 8.21 5.43 22.10
C GLN A 453 7.88 4.50 23.28
N LEU A 454 8.50 3.32 23.34
CA LEU A 454 8.33 2.39 24.46
C LEU A 454 8.79 3.03 25.78
N ARG A 455 9.97 3.67 25.80
CA ARG A 455 10.45 4.44 26.98
C ARG A 455 9.50 5.55 27.38
N GLY A 456 8.97 6.28 26.39
CA GLY A 456 8.02 7.39 26.55
C GLY A 456 6.67 6.99 27.17
N ARG A 457 6.44 5.70 27.41
CA ARG A 457 5.30 5.24 28.20
C ARG A 457 5.45 5.53 29.70
N ALA A 458 6.67 5.70 30.21
CA ALA A 458 6.95 6.12 31.58
C ALA A 458 7.47 7.58 31.67
N GLY A 459 7.33 8.16 32.86
CA GLY A 459 7.86 9.49 33.19
C GLY A 459 7.16 10.67 32.50
N ARG A 460 5.83 10.57 32.33
CA ARG A 460 5.00 11.59 31.68
C ARG A 460 4.78 12.77 32.62
N GLN A 461 4.75 14.00 32.10
CA GLN A 461 4.50 15.21 32.90
C GLN A 461 5.37 15.33 34.18
N GLY A 462 6.63 14.88 34.10
CA GLY A 462 7.57 14.91 35.22
C GLY A 462 7.36 13.83 36.28
N ASP A 463 6.55 12.81 36.00
CA ASP A 463 6.42 11.63 36.86
C ASP A 463 7.75 10.86 36.95
N PRO A 464 8.01 10.16 38.07
CA PRO A 464 9.10 9.21 38.14
C PRO A 464 8.84 8.01 37.24
N GLY A 465 9.90 7.31 36.88
CA GLY A 465 9.83 6.07 36.13
C GLY A 465 11.21 5.53 35.82
N GLU A 466 11.25 4.31 35.31
CA GLU A 466 12.48 3.63 34.94
C GLU A 466 12.30 2.97 33.58
N SER A 467 13.35 2.93 32.76
CA SER A 467 13.37 2.10 31.57
C SER A 467 14.66 1.30 31.46
N ARG A 468 14.56 0.06 30.99
CA ARG A 468 15.72 -0.79 30.69
C ARG A 468 15.43 -1.72 29.51
N PHE A 469 16.41 -1.89 28.63
CA PHE A 469 16.35 -2.86 27.54
C PHE A 469 17.24 -4.07 27.85
N TYR A 470 16.77 -5.24 27.47
CA TYR A 470 17.46 -6.52 27.59
C TYR A 470 17.76 -7.03 26.18
N ILE A 471 18.97 -7.49 25.93
CA ILE A 471 19.44 -7.85 24.58
C ILE A 471 20.20 -9.16 24.67
N SER A 472 20.00 -10.04 23.70
CA SER A 472 20.83 -11.23 23.52
C SER A 472 21.68 -11.10 22.25
N LEU A 473 22.88 -11.70 22.26
CA LEU A 473 23.67 -11.90 21.04
C LEU A 473 22.95 -12.79 20.01
N GLU A 474 21.93 -13.53 20.43
CA GLU A 474 21.08 -14.37 19.56
C GLU A 474 19.88 -13.62 18.96
N ASP A 475 19.64 -12.36 19.34
CA ASP A 475 18.50 -11.57 18.83
C ASP A 475 18.69 -11.20 17.35
N ASP A 476 17.59 -10.98 16.63
CA ASP A 476 17.61 -10.75 15.18
C ASP A 476 18.46 -9.54 14.78
N LEU A 477 18.37 -8.45 15.54
CA LEU A 477 19.21 -7.26 15.34
C LEU A 477 20.71 -7.60 15.40
N MET A 478 21.11 -8.48 16.32
CA MET A 478 22.51 -8.89 16.48
C MET A 478 22.95 -9.87 15.40
N ARG A 479 22.06 -10.78 14.96
CA ARG A 479 22.32 -11.72 13.86
C ARG A 479 22.59 -11.01 12.55
N LEU A 480 21.81 -9.98 12.24
CA LEU A 480 21.99 -9.16 11.04
C LEU A 480 23.34 -8.41 11.03
N PHE A 481 23.97 -8.23 12.20
CA PHE A 481 25.22 -7.47 12.36
C PHE A 481 26.38 -8.34 12.83
N GLY A 482 26.86 -9.24 11.96
CA GLY A 482 28.16 -9.88 12.11
C GLY A 482 28.39 -10.53 13.47
N SER A 483 27.34 -11.15 14.02
CA SER A 483 27.30 -11.76 15.35
C SER A 483 28.48 -12.71 15.58
N GLU A 484 28.98 -13.39 14.54
CA GLU A 484 30.13 -14.28 14.64
C GLU A 484 31.39 -13.60 15.15
N ARG A 485 31.70 -12.38 14.70
CA ARG A 485 32.93 -11.69 15.12
C ARG A 485 32.84 -11.24 16.58
N LEU A 486 31.67 -10.76 17.00
CA LEU A 486 31.40 -10.38 18.38
C LEU A 486 31.33 -11.61 19.30
N MET A 487 30.60 -12.65 18.90
CA MET A 487 30.52 -13.92 19.62
C MET A 487 31.89 -14.57 19.78
N ASN A 488 32.76 -14.55 18.77
CA ASN A 488 34.11 -15.10 18.87
C ASN A 488 34.97 -14.33 19.88
N ILE A 489 34.87 -12.99 19.91
CA ILE A 489 35.53 -12.16 20.91
C ILE A 489 35.02 -12.53 22.31
N PHE A 490 33.71 -12.66 22.48
CA PHE A 490 33.11 -12.98 23.79
C PHE A 490 33.40 -14.40 24.28
N ASN A 491 33.36 -15.39 23.39
CA ASN A 491 33.76 -16.75 23.70
C ASN A 491 35.24 -16.81 24.11
N SER A 492 36.10 -15.99 23.51
CA SER A 492 37.52 -15.89 23.89
C SER A 492 37.76 -15.17 25.23
N LEU A 493 36.84 -14.30 25.66
CA LEU A 493 36.90 -13.56 26.92
C LEU A 493 36.46 -14.39 28.14
N GLY A 494 35.84 -15.57 27.94
CA GLY A 494 35.50 -16.49 29.02
C GLY A 494 34.44 -15.97 29.99
N ILE A 495 33.46 -15.19 29.52
CA ILE A 495 32.39 -14.65 30.35
C ILE A 495 31.54 -15.81 30.94
N PRO A 496 31.32 -15.87 32.26
CA PRO A 496 30.49 -16.87 32.91
C PRO A 496 29.03 -16.84 32.40
N GLU A 497 28.39 -18.01 32.34
CA GLU A 497 26.95 -18.10 32.03
C GLU A 497 26.12 -17.33 33.06
N GLY A 498 25.16 -16.55 32.58
CA GLY A 498 24.23 -15.75 33.41
C GLY A 498 24.74 -14.38 33.89
N GLU A 499 25.98 -13.98 33.58
CA GLU A 499 26.46 -12.63 33.90
C GLU A 499 26.07 -11.60 32.84
N GLN A 500 25.67 -10.41 33.31
CA GLN A 500 25.38 -9.27 32.44
C GLN A 500 26.69 -8.72 31.85
N ILE A 501 26.74 -8.57 30.53
CA ILE A 501 27.88 -7.98 29.83
C ILE A 501 27.77 -6.45 29.89
N GLU A 502 28.51 -5.82 30.81
CA GLU A 502 28.57 -4.36 30.90
C GLU A 502 29.77 -3.81 30.11
N HIS A 503 29.51 -3.39 28.86
CA HIS A 503 30.53 -2.69 28.08
C HIS A 503 29.91 -1.57 27.24
N LYS A 504 30.30 -0.31 27.50
CA LYS A 504 29.86 0.87 26.72
C LYS A 504 30.08 0.72 25.20
N MET A 505 31.07 -0.09 24.81
CA MET A 505 31.35 -0.39 23.40
C MET A 505 30.19 -1.12 22.71
N LEU A 506 29.42 -1.95 23.45
CA LEU A 506 28.31 -2.71 22.87
C LEU A 506 27.12 -1.82 22.59
N SER A 507 26.74 -0.94 23.53
CA SER A 507 25.65 0.01 23.30
C SER A 507 25.90 0.86 22.06
N ASN A 508 27.13 1.36 21.86
CA ASN A 508 27.49 2.11 20.64
C ASN A 508 27.48 1.24 19.38
N ALA A 509 27.79 -0.05 19.47
CA ALA A 509 27.74 -0.96 18.32
C ALA A 509 26.29 -1.24 17.90
N ILE A 510 25.39 -1.39 18.87
CA ILE A 510 23.96 -1.60 18.67
C ILE A 510 23.33 -0.35 18.06
N GLU A 511 23.69 0.84 18.56
CA GLU A 511 23.19 2.10 17.99
C GLU A 511 23.61 2.27 16.52
N LYS A 512 24.87 1.96 16.19
CA LYS A 512 25.36 1.96 14.80
C LYS A 512 24.66 0.92 13.93
N ALA A 513 24.25 -0.21 14.51
CA ALA A 513 23.47 -1.22 13.80
C ALA A 513 22.08 -0.70 13.45
N GLN A 514 21.39 -0.07 14.41
CA GLN A 514 20.10 0.58 14.19
C GLN A 514 20.21 1.68 13.12
N GLU A 515 21.21 2.58 13.20
CA GLU A 515 21.45 3.63 12.20
C GLU A 515 21.61 3.08 10.78
N ARG A 516 22.30 1.95 10.63
CA ARG A 516 22.50 1.33 9.32
C ARG A 516 21.22 0.67 8.80
N ILE A 517 20.40 0.08 9.66
CA ILE A 517 19.08 -0.45 9.25
C ILE A 517 18.15 0.69 8.88
N GLU A 518 18.08 1.76 9.70
CA GLU A 518 17.32 2.98 9.41
C GLU A 518 17.69 3.54 8.03
N SER A 519 18.99 3.69 7.74
CA SER A 519 19.49 4.15 6.45
C SER A 519 19.16 3.20 5.29
N ASN A 520 19.20 1.87 5.49
CA ASN A 520 18.83 0.91 4.46
C ASN A 520 17.33 0.97 4.16
N ASN A 521 16.50 1.00 5.21
CA ASN A 521 15.05 1.14 5.10
C ASN A 521 14.65 2.46 4.43
N PHE A 522 15.35 3.55 4.73
CA PHE A 522 15.19 4.82 4.01
C PHE A 522 15.52 4.67 2.52
N GLY A 523 16.62 3.98 2.18
CA GLY A 523 16.98 3.67 0.80
C GLY A 523 15.90 2.89 0.05
N ILE A 524 15.30 1.87 0.68
CA ILE A 524 14.19 1.08 0.12
C ILE A 524 12.97 1.97 -0.16
N ARG A 525 12.57 2.82 0.81
CA ARG A 525 11.43 3.73 0.65
C ARG A 525 11.68 4.79 -0.41
N LYS A 526 12.90 5.34 -0.46
CA LYS A 526 13.29 6.30 -1.50
C LYS A 526 13.22 5.68 -2.89
N ASN A 527 13.71 4.46 -3.05
CA ASN A 527 13.62 3.73 -4.31
C ASN A 527 12.16 3.50 -4.71
N LEU A 528 11.31 3.03 -3.78
CA LEU A 528 9.87 2.86 -4.01
C LEU A 528 9.19 4.17 -4.47
N LEU A 529 9.55 5.30 -3.84
CA LEU A 529 9.05 6.62 -4.22
C LEU A 529 9.48 7.03 -5.62
N GLU A 530 10.73 6.76 -6.01
CA GLU A 530 11.24 7.09 -7.36
C GLU A 530 10.46 6.35 -8.46
N TYR A 531 10.09 5.07 -8.24
CA TYR A 531 9.22 4.34 -9.17
C TYR A 531 7.78 4.90 -9.17
N ASP A 532 7.19 5.17 -8.00
CA ASP A 532 5.82 5.70 -7.94
C ASP A 532 5.73 7.15 -8.44
N GLN A 533 6.81 7.93 -8.47
CA GLN A 533 6.82 9.26 -9.07
C GLN A 533 6.45 9.22 -10.56
N VAL A 534 6.99 8.26 -11.30
CA VAL A 534 6.67 8.07 -12.73
C VAL A 534 5.19 7.78 -12.91
N ASN A 535 4.66 6.85 -12.11
CA ASN A 535 3.24 6.52 -12.12
C ASN A 535 2.36 7.68 -11.65
N ASN A 536 2.84 8.51 -10.70
CA ASN A 536 2.08 9.64 -10.19
C ASN A 536 1.96 10.77 -11.21
N GLU A 537 3.01 11.09 -11.96
CA GLU A 537 2.96 12.08 -13.06
C GLU A 537 1.92 11.66 -14.11
N GLN A 538 1.95 10.40 -14.55
CA GLN A 538 0.98 9.84 -15.48
C GLN A 538 -0.45 9.84 -14.90
N ARG A 539 -0.59 9.47 -13.63
CA ARG A 539 -1.87 9.45 -12.91
C ARG A 539 -2.50 10.83 -12.80
N GLU A 540 -1.71 11.87 -12.55
CA GLU A 540 -2.21 13.24 -12.45
C GLU A 540 -2.83 13.71 -13.76
N ILE A 541 -2.18 13.42 -14.89
CA ILE A 541 -2.71 13.73 -16.22
C ILE A 541 -4.03 12.99 -16.45
N ILE A 542 -4.06 11.67 -16.25
CA ILE A 542 -5.26 10.86 -16.51
C ILE A 542 -6.41 11.24 -15.56
N TYR A 543 -6.13 11.49 -14.29
CA TYR A 543 -7.17 11.85 -13.31
C TYR A 543 -7.71 13.27 -13.55
N GLU A 544 -6.88 14.20 -14.02
CA GLU A 544 -7.34 15.53 -14.44
C GLU A 544 -8.29 15.41 -15.64
N GLU A 545 -7.89 14.69 -16.69
CA GLU A 545 -8.74 14.41 -17.86
C GLU A 545 -10.07 13.78 -17.45
N ARG A 546 -9.99 12.73 -16.63
CA ARG A 546 -11.16 12.00 -16.11
C ARG A 546 -12.09 12.92 -15.31
N ARG A 547 -11.54 13.82 -14.48
CA ARG A 547 -12.32 14.76 -13.68
C ARG A 547 -13.04 15.79 -14.54
N ARG A 548 -12.46 16.25 -15.66
CA ARG A 548 -13.15 17.12 -16.64
C ARG A 548 -14.36 16.43 -17.24
N VAL A 549 -14.21 15.16 -17.64
CA VAL A 549 -15.32 14.33 -18.14
C VAL A 549 -16.41 14.17 -17.07
N LEU A 550 -16.03 13.89 -15.83
CA LEU A 550 -16.96 13.70 -14.72
C LEU A 550 -17.71 14.98 -14.33
N ASN A 551 -17.07 16.15 -14.48
CA ASN A 551 -17.67 17.46 -14.20
C ASN A 551 -18.73 17.90 -15.23
N GLY A 552 -18.91 17.14 -16.32
CA GLY A 552 -19.87 17.47 -17.36
C GLY A 552 -19.38 18.52 -18.35
N GLU A 553 -18.07 18.77 -18.41
CA GLU A 553 -17.50 19.67 -19.41
C GLU A 553 -17.75 19.14 -20.83
N SER A 554 -17.84 20.05 -21.80
CA SER A 554 -18.03 19.67 -23.21
C SER A 554 -16.75 19.07 -23.77
N MET A 555 -16.78 17.79 -24.11
CA MET A 555 -15.63 17.06 -24.66
C MET A 555 -15.50 17.17 -26.19
N ARG A 556 -16.39 17.92 -26.84
CA ARG A 556 -16.43 18.10 -28.30
C ARG A 556 -15.08 18.49 -28.90
N ASP A 557 -14.43 19.52 -28.35
CA ASP A 557 -13.16 20.03 -28.88
C ASP A 557 -12.04 19.00 -28.72
N THR A 558 -12.05 18.28 -27.59
CA THR A 558 -11.14 17.16 -27.34
C THR A 558 -11.36 16.05 -28.36
N ILE A 559 -12.60 15.69 -28.66
CA ILE A 559 -12.95 14.65 -29.63
C ILE A 559 -12.59 15.08 -31.06
N TYR A 560 -12.83 16.33 -31.44
CA TYR A 560 -12.37 16.84 -32.73
C TYR A 560 -10.86 16.69 -32.90
N ARG A 561 -10.09 17.04 -31.86
CA ARG A 561 -8.64 16.84 -31.86
C ARG A 561 -8.28 15.36 -31.96
N MET A 562 -8.94 14.48 -31.20
CA MET A 562 -8.72 13.02 -31.30
C MET A 562 -8.96 12.51 -32.72
N ILE A 563 -10.06 12.92 -33.36
CA ILE A 563 -10.38 12.55 -34.74
C ILE A 563 -9.28 13.03 -35.70
N THR A 564 -8.86 14.30 -35.59
CA THR A 564 -7.83 14.84 -36.50
C THR A 564 -6.48 14.16 -36.29
N ASP A 565 -6.11 13.89 -35.05
CA ASP A 565 -4.83 13.27 -34.71
C ASP A 565 -4.81 11.81 -35.18
N THR A 566 -5.90 11.06 -35.02
CA THR A 566 -6.00 9.68 -35.55
C THR A 566 -5.82 9.65 -37.06
N VAL A 567 -6.41 10.60 -37.80
CA VAL A 567 -6.21 10.69 -39.26
C VAL A 567 -4.74 11.00 -39.59
N GLU A 568 -4.11 11.92 -38.86
CA GLU A 568 -2.71 12.29 -39.05
C GLU A 568 -1.76 11.12 -38.79
N GLU A 569 -2.02 10.35 -37.75
CA GLU A 569 -1.24 9.17 -37.38
C GLU A 569 -1.37 8.05 -38.42
N CYS A 570 -2.59 7.70 -38.86
CA CYS A 570 -2.80 6.70 -39.92
C CYS A 570 -2.17 7.12 -41.26
N VAL A 571 -2.27 8.40 -41.63
CA VAL A 571 -1.64 8.91 -42.86
C VAL A 571 -0.12 8.93 -42.70
N GLY A 572 0.38 9.29 -41.53
CA GLY A 572 1.80 9.34 -41.20
C GLY A 572 2.48 7.98 -41.25
N SER A 573 1.81 6.92 -40.77
CA SER A 573 2.33 5.56 -40.77
C SER A 573 2.37 4.92 -42.16
N CYS A 574 1.39 5.22 -43.03
CA CYS A 574 1.28 4.62 -44.36
C CYS A 574 2.03 5.39 -45.46
N ILE A 575 2.27 6.69 -45.26
CA ILE A 575 2.77 7.58 -46.31
C ILE A 575 4.00 8.35 -45.79
N GLY A 576 5.16 8.08 -46.41
CA GLY A 576 6.40 8.82 -46.13
C GLY A 576 6.33 10.28 -46.62
N ASP A 577 7.05 11.18 -45.95
CA ASP A 577 6.96 12.63 -46.21
C ASP A 577 7.37 13.04 -47.64
N ASP A 578 8.33 12.32 -48.23
CA ASP A 578 8.88 12.58 -49.57
C ASP A 578 8.42 11.56 -50.64
N GLN A 579 7.45 10.70 -50.31
CA GLN A 579 6.99 9.63 -51.19
C GLN A 579 6.06 10.16 -52.29
N PRO A 580 6.30 9.81 -53.59
CA PRO A 580 5.39 10.20 -54.68
C PRO A 580 3.99 9.62 -54.48
N SER A 581 2.96 10.39 -54.85
CA SER A 581 1.55 10.02 -54.67
C SER A 581 1.09 8.78 -55.45
N ALA A 582 1.90 8.34 -56.41
CA ALA A 582 1.69 7.10 -57.14
C ALA A 582 2.06 5.85 -56.33
N ASP A 583 2.96 6.00 -55.34
CA ASP A 583 3.52 4.92 -54.55
C ASP A 583 2.90 4.81 -53.15
N TRP A 584 1.95 5.70 -52.80
CA TRP A 584 1.27 5.66 -51.50
C TRP A 584 0.49 4.36 -51.32
N ASP A 585 0.63 3.72 -50.16
CA ASP A 585 -0.14 2.53 -49.83
C ASP A 585 -1.55 2.90 -49.36
N ILE A 586 -2.41 3.21 -50.33
CA ILE A 586 -3.82 3.51 -50.08
C ILE A 586 -4.59 2.26 -49.62
N ALA A 587 -4.09 1.05 -49.88
CA ALA A 587 -4.74 -0.17 -49.43
C ALA A 587 -4.55 -0.33 -47.91
N GLU A 588 -3.33 -0.17 -47.43
CA GLU A 588 -3.00 -0.16 -46.00
C GLU A 588 -3.69 0.99 -45.26
N LEU A 589 -3.68 2.20 -45.83
CA LEU A 589 -4.40 3.35 -45.25
C LEU A 589 -5.90 3.06 -45.09
N ASN A 590 -6.52 2.41 -46.06
CA ASN A 590 -7.93 2.02 -45.95
C ASN A 590 -8.13 0.93 -44.88
N ASN A 591 -7.20 -0.02 -44.74
CA ASN A 591 -7.28 -1.08 -43.74
C ASN A 591 -7.14 -0.55 -42.31
N LEU A 592 -6.31 0.49 -42.11
CA LEU A 592 -6.13 1.11 -40.79
C LEU A 592 -7.24 2.11 -40.47
N LEU A 593 -7.54 3.04 -41.39
CA LEU A 593 -8.44 4.17 -41.09
C LEU A 593 -9.92 3.78 -41.10
N LEU A 594 -10.38 3.00 -42.08
CA LEU A 594 -11.82 2.74 -42.27
C LEU A 594 -12.48 1.98 -41.11
N PRO A 595 -11.83 1.01 -40.44
CA PRO A 595 -12.38 0.37 -39.24
C PRO A 595 -12.56 1.33 -38.06
N ILE A 596 -11.81 2.44 -38.02
CA ILE A 596 -11.90 3.45 -36.96
C ILE A 596 -12.92 4.51 -37.34
N ILE A 597 -12.78 5.08 -38.55
CA ILE A 597 -13.64 6.12 -39.09
C ILE A 597 -14.26 5.59 -40.39
N PRO A 598 -15.56 5.26 -40.40
CA PRO A 598 -16.22 4.58 -41.53
C PRO A 598 -16.49 5.53 -42.70
N LEU A 599 -15.41 6.00 -43.34
CA LEU A 599 -15.43 6.80 -44.55
C LEU A 599 -15.67 5.93 -45.79
N PRO A 600 -16.10 6.51 -46.92
CA PRO A 600 -16.04 5.83 -48.21
C PRO A 600 -14.59 5.45 -48.53
N ALA A 601 -14.40 4.26 -49.11
CA ALA A 601 -13.07 3.76 -49.47
C ALA A 601 -12.27 4.81 -50.27
N ILE A 602 -11.09 5.13 -49.75
CA ILE A 602 -10.22 6.16 -50.31
C ILE A 602 -9.70 5.68 -51.65
N LYS A 603 -9.96 6.47 -52.69
CA LYS A 603 -9.45 6.24 -54.05
C LYS A 603 -8.91 7.54 -54.60
N LEU A 604 -7.65 7.54 -55.02
CA LEU A 604 -7.03 8.66 -55.71
C LEU A 604 -7.39 8.61 -57.19
N SER A 605 -7.86 9.74 -57.73
CA SER A 605 -8.01 9.94 -59.17
C SER A 605 -6.64 10.03 -59.87
N ASP A 606 -6.60 9.81 -61.19
CA ASP A 606 -5.36 9.84 -61.98
C ASP A 606 -4.66 11.22 -61.97
N GLU A 607 -5.40 12.30 -61.71
CA GLU A 607 -4.83 13.64 -61.51
C GLU A 607 -4.25 13.81 -60.11
N GLN A 608 -4.92 13.29 -59.07
CA GLN A 608 -4.42 13.34 -57.69
C GLN A 608 -3.14 12.52 -57.54
N LYS A 609 -3.03 11.36 -58.21
CA LYS A 609 -1.81 10.55 -58.22
C LYS A 609 -0.57 11.27 -58.77
N LYS A 610 -0.75 12.35 -59.55
CA LYS A 610 0.35 13.10 -60.18
C LYS A 610 0.79 14.35 -59.42
N HIS A 611 -0.10 14.97 -58.65
CA HIS A 611 0.13 16.31 -58.09
C HIS A 611 -0.26 16.49 -56.61
N MET A 612 -0.92 15.52 -55.99
CA MET A 612 -1.42 15.65 -54.62
C MET A 612 -0.29 15.44 -53.61
N LYS A 613 -0.12 16.34 -52.64
CA LYS A 613 0.85 16.16 -51.56
C LYS A 613 0.20 15.44 -50.38
N LYS A 614 1.04 14.81 -49.53
CA LYS A 614 0.61 14.16 -48.28
C LYS A 614 -0.27 15.07 -47.44
N ASN A 615 0.14 16.32 -47.26
CA ASN A 615 -0.61 17.32 -46.49
C ASN A 615 -1.99 17.64 -47.08
N ASP A 616 -2.13 17.61 -48.40
CA ASP A 616 -3.42 17.86 -49.05
C ASP A 616 -4.38 16.69 -48.80
N LEU A 617 -3.88 15.45 -48.85
CA LEU A 617 -4.68 14.25 -48.54
C LEU A 617 -5.05 14.21 -47.06
N MET A 618 -4.10 14.49 -46.18
CA MET A 618 -4.32 14.56 -44.75
C MET A 618 -5.41 15.59 -44.40
N GLN A 619 -5.32 16.81 -44.95
CA GLN A 619 -6.31 17.85 -44.71
C GLN A 619 -7.70 17.44 -45.25
N GLN A 620 -7.75 16.84 -46.45
CA GLN A 620 -9.00 16.36 -47.02
C GLN A 620 -9.66 15.28 -46.14
N LEU A 621 -8.88 14.33 -45.64
CA LEU A 621 -9.39 13.25 -44.78
C LEU A 621 -9.83 13.78 -43.41
N LYS A 622 -9.07 14.73 -42.82
CA LYS A 622 -9.47 15.42 -41.58
C LYS A 622 -10.83 16.10 -41.75
N GLU A 623 -11.03 16.85 -42.84
CA GLU A 623 -12.31 17.50 -43.12
C GLU A 623 -13.47 16.51 -43.34
N GLN A 624 -13.21 15.38 -43.99
CA GLN A 624 -14.22 14.34 -44.19
C GLN A 624 -14.60 13.65 -42.87
N ALA A 625 -13.64 13.35 -42.02
CA ALA A 625 -13.85 12.75 -40.71
C ALA A 625 -14.64 13.68 -39.77
N VAL A 626 -14.28 14.96 -39.74
CA VAL A 626 -15.00 16.01 -38.98
C VAL A 626 -16.44 16.14 -39.47
N LYS A 627 -16.68 16.17 -40.78
CA LYS A 627 -18.03 16.23 -41.36
C LYS A 627 -18.87 14.99 -41.02
N LEU A 628 -18.25 13.81 -40.97
CA LEU A 628 -18.94 12.59 -40.56
C LEU A 628 -19.39 12.68 -39.09
N TYR A 629 -18.52 13.19 -38.21
CA TYR A 629 -18.87 13.44 -36.82
C TYR A 629 -20.02 14.45 -36.68
N GLU A 630 -19.97 15.56 -37.41
CA GLU A 630 -21.04 16.58 -37.40
C GLU A 630 -22.36 16.04 -37.94
N ALA A 631 -22.32 15.22 -38.98
CA ALA A 631 -23.51 14.55 -39.51
C ALA A 631 -24.12 13.63 -38.44
N LYS A 632 -23.26 12.90 -37.72
CA LYS A 632 -23.68 12.04 -36.61
C LYS A 632 -24.26 12.83 -35.44
N GLU A 633 -23.64 13.95 -35.08
CA GLU A 633 -24.16 14.89 -34.08
C GLU A 633 -25.58 15.37 -34.44
N ALA A 634 -25.86 15.60 -35.71
CA ALA A 634 -27.18 15.99 -36.20
C ALA A 634 -28.23 14.85 -36.20
N GLU A 635 -27.83 13.58 -36.08
CA GLU A 635 -28.76 12.45 -35.97
C GLU A 635 -29.42 12.37 -34.57
N PHE A 636 -28.81 12.99 -33.56
CA PHE A 636 -29.35 12.99 -32.20
C PHE A 636 -30.42 14.08 -32.02
N PRO A 637 -31.58 13.77 -31.42
CA PRO A 637 -32.65 14.76 -31.21
C PRO A 637 -32.25 15.92 -30.29
N GLU A 638 -31.33 15.69 -29.36
CA GLU A 638 -30.86 16.68 -28.39
C GLU A 638 -29.33 16.62 -28.32
N VAL A 639 -28.69 17.80 -28.32
CA VAL A 639 -27.23 17.92 -28.24
C VAL A 639 -26.69 17.33 -26.94
N GLU A 640 -27.44 17.39 -25.85
CA GLU A 640 -26.99 16.84 -24.56
C GLU A 640 -26.87 15.31 -24.59
N HIS A 641 -27.66 14.61 -25.42
CA HIS A 641 -27.55 13.16 -25.55
C HIS A 641 -26.22 12.73 -26.18
N ILE A 642 -25.74 13.43 -27.20
CA ILE A 642 -24.42 13.13 -27.76
C ILE A 642 -23.31 13.53 -26.78
N ARG A 643 -23.42 14.67 -26.07
CA ARG A 643 -22.43 15.04 -25.05
C ARG A 643 -22.35 14.02 -23.92
N GLU A 644 -23.47 13.48 -23.48
CA GLU A 644 -23.46 12.42 -22.48
C GLU A 644 -22.85 11.14 -23.04
N LEU A 645 -23.16 10.76 -24.28
CA LEU A 645 -22.56 9.62 -24.97
C LEU A 645 -21.03 9.75 -25.08
N GLU A 646 -20.54 10.94 -25.47
CA GLU A 646 -19.12 11.29 -25.49
C GLU A 646 -18.47 11.03 -24.13
N ARG A 647 -19.09 11.53 -23.05
CA ARG A 647 -18.59 11.33 -21.68
C ARG A 647 -18.59 9.87 -21.27
N VAL A 648 -19.66 9.12 -21.55
CA VAL A 648 -19.76 7.70 -21.17
C VAL A 648 -18.69 6.88 -21.88
N ILE A 649 -18.53 7.06 -23.19
CA ILE A 649 -17.54 6.32 -23.98
C ILE A 649 -16.13 6.68 -23.53
N LEU A 650 -15.83 7.98 -23.40
CA LEU A 650 -14.50 8.43 -23.03
C LEU A 650 -14.12 7.95 -21.62
N LEU A 651 -15.04 8.04 -20.65
CA LEU A 651 -14.80 7.54 -19.29
C LEU A 651 -14.55 6.02 -19.28
N LYS A 652 -15.35 5.25 -20.03
CA LYS A 652 -15.22 3.79 -20.12
C LYS A 652 -13.88 3.38 -20.76
N VAL A 653 -13.48 4.06 -21.83
CA VAL A 653 -12.22 3.77 -22.54
C VAL A 653 -11.02 4.18 -21.67
N ILE A 654 -11.04 5.37 -21.07
CA ILE A 654 -9.99 5.82 -20.13
C ILE A 654 -9.86 4.82 -18.98
N ASP A 655 -10.95 4.48 -18.30
CA ASP A 655 -10.91 3.61 -17.13
C ASP A 655 -10.37 2.21 -17.49
N SER A 656 -10.78 1.65 -18.64
CA SER A 656 -10.24 0.36 -19.10
C SER A 656 -8.74 0.42 -19.36
N LYS A 657 -8.31 1.35 -20.21
CA LYS A 657 -6.90 1.45 -20.66
C LYS A 657 -5.98 1.85 -19.53
N TRP A 658 -6.43 2.73 -18.63
CA TRP A 658 -5.67 3.13 -17.46
C TRP A 658 -5.51 1.98 -16.46
N MET A 659 -6.54 1.16 -16.25
CA MET A 659 -6.41 -0.04 -15.42
C MET A 659 -5.46 -1.06 -16.05
N ASP A 660 -5.48 -1.24 -17.38
CA ASP A 660 -4.50 -2.09 -18.10
C ASP A 660 -3.08 -1.57 -17.87
N HIS A 661 -2.86 -0.28 -18.13
CA HIS A 661 -1.57 0.37 -17.95
C HIS A 661 -1.03 0.31 -16.51
N ILE A 662 -1.86 0.48 -15.48
CA ILE A 662 -1.40 0.34 -14.08
C ILE A 662 -0.88 -1.09 -13.81
N ASP A 663 -1.58 -2.10 -14.31
CA ASP A 663 -1.19 -3.50 -14.15
C ASP A 663 0.13 -3.76 -14.89
N ASP A 664 0.24 -3.28 -16.12
CA ASP A 664 1.45 -3.44 -16.94
C ASP A 664 2.64 -2.69 -16.33
N MET A 665 2.44 -1.50 -15.75
CA MET A 665 3.48 -0.74 -15.04
C MET A 665 3.93 -1.42 -13.74
N ASP A 666 3.05 -2.16 -13.07
CA ASP A 666 3.41 -2.96 -11.90
C ASP A 666 4.23 -4.19 -12.33
N GLN A 667 3.82 -4.88 -13.40
CA GLN A 667 4.57 -5.98 -13.99
C GLN A 667 5.96 -5.53 -14.46
N LEU A 668 6.03 -4.39 -15.16
CA LEU A 668 7.29 -3.80 -15.61
C LEU A 668 8.22 -3.53 -14.44
N ARG A 669 7.71 -2.94 -13.34
CA ARG A 669 8.50 -2.66 -12.14
C ARG A 669 9.10 -3.92 -11.54
N GLN A 670 8.38 -5.05 -11.58
CA GLN A 670 8.88 -6.33 -11.09
C GLN A 670 9.96 -6.93 -12.02
N GLY A 671 9.78 -6.79 -13.34
CA GLY A 671 10.70 -7.33 -14.35
C GLY A 671 11.96 -6.51 -14.64
N ILE A 672 11.93 -5.19 -14.39
CA ILE A 672 13.02 -4.26 -14.78
C ILE A 672 14.35 -4.53 -14.06
N GLY A 673 14.33 -5.25 -12.93
CA GLY A 673 15.53 -5.66 -12.22
C GLY A 673 16.51 -6.47 -13.08
N LEU A 674 16.00 -7.20 -14.07
CA LEU A 674 16.81 -8.01 -15.01
C LEU A 674 17.59 -7.15 -16.02
N GLN A 675 17.16 -5.92 -16.28
CA GLN A 675 17.88 -4.99 -17.17
C GLN A 675 19.17 -4.43 -16.52
N ALA A 676 19.36 -4.62 -15.21
CA ALA A 676 20.57 -4.22 -14.49
C ALA A 676 21.85 -4.94 -14.98
N TYR A 677 21.71 -6.10 -15.63
CA TYR A 677 22.84 -6.84 -16.21
C TYR A 677 23.55 -6.07 -17.33
N GLY A 678 22.85 -5.14 -18.00
CA GLY A 678 23.41 -4.28 -19.05
C GLY A 678 24.17 -3.04 -18.57
N GLN A 679 24.49 -2.92 -17.26
CA GLN A 679 25.08 -1.71 -16.63
C GLN A 679 24.23 -0.44 -16.78
N ARG A 680 22.96 -0.56 -17.16
CA ARG A 680 21.99 0.55 -17.17
C ARG A 680 21.29 0.63 -15.83
N GLN A 681 20.95 1.84 -15.38
CA GLN A 681 20.19 2.03 -14.14
C GLN A 681 18.73 1.64 -14.37
N PRO A 682 18.16 0.68 -13.60
CA PRO A 682 16.80 0.18 -13.83
C PRO A 682 15.72 1.27 -13.79
N ILE A 683 15.86 2.28 -12.93
CA ILE A 683 14.91 3.39 -12.84
C ILE A 683 14.85 4.25 -14.11
N ILE A 684 15.98 4.39 -14.83
CA ILE A 684 16.01 5.15 -16.08
C ILE A 684 15.27 4.38 -17.17
N GLU A 685 15.49 3.07 -17.26
CA GLU A 685 14.73 2.25 -18.21
C GLU A 685 13.26 2.15 -17.86
N TYR A 686 12.92 2.05 -16.57
CA TYR A 686 11.53 2.12 -16.13
C TYR A 686 10.84 3.41 -16.58
N LYS A 687 11.54 4.56 -16.48
CA LYS A 687 11.03 5.85 -16.96
C LYS A 687 10.83 5.86 -18.48
N PHE A 688 11.79 5.31 -19.23
CA PHE A 688 11.73 5.30 -20.68
C PHE A 688 10.61 4.38 -21.19
N GLN A 689 10.63 3.11 -20.79
CA GLN A 689 9.60 2.13 -21.17
C GLN A 689 8.22 2.53 -20.64
N GLY A 690 8.14 3.03 -19.41
CA GLY A 690 6.89 3.53 -18.85
C GLY A 690 6.32 4.74 -19.60
N TYR A 691 7.17 5.60 -20.19
CA TYR A 691 6.74 6.70 -21.05
C TYR A 691 6.22 6.18 -22.40
N GLU A 692 6.93 5.24 -23.03
CA GLU A 692 6.48 4.61 -24.29
C GLU A 692 5.13 3.90 -24.13
N MET A 693 4.96 3.14 -23.05
CA MET A 693 3.68 2.50 -22.71
C MET A 693 2.56 3.52 -22.48
N PHE A 694 2.86 4.66 -21.85
CA PHE A 694 1.89 5.72 -21.61
C PHE A 694 1.47 6.44 -22.90
N GLU A 695 2.40 6.71 -23.82
CA GLU A 695 2.10 7.25 -25.16
C GLU A 695 1.23 6.26 -25.95
N ALA A 696 1.59 4.97 -25.95
CA ALA A 696 0.82 3.91 -26.60
C ALA A 696 -0.60 3.78 -26.02
N MET A 697 -0.73 3.83 -24.68
CA MET A 697 -2.03 3.85 -24.01
C MET A 697 -2.84 5.09 -24.43
N THR A 698 -2.22 6.26 -24.46
CA THR A 698 -2.90 7.51 -24.85
C THR A 698 -3.36 7.45 -26.31
N ALA A 699 -2.53 6.93 -27.22
CA ALA A 699 -2.92 6.68 -28.60
C ALA A 699 -4.10 5.71 -28.70
N SER A 700 -4.07 4.61 -27.93
CA SER A 700 -5.16 3.63 -27.88
C SER A 700 -6.45 4.21 -27.32
N ILE A 701 -6.39 5.08 -26.30
CA ILE A 701 -7.57 5.80 -25.78
C ILE A 701 -8.20 6.66 -26.88
N ARG A 702 -7.39 7.42 -27.63
CA ARG A 702 -7.89 8.26 -28.74
C ARG A 702 -8.56 7.39 -29.80
N GLU A 703 -7.88 6.34 -30.25
CA GLU A 703 -8.39 5.44 -31.29
C GLU A 703 -9.70 4.75 -30.89
N ASP A 704 -9.73 4.10 -29.73
CA ASP A 704 -10.91 3.35 -29.27
C ASP A 704 -12.09 4.28 -28.98
N THR A 705 -11.82 5.49 -28.49
CA THR A 705 -12.86 6.53 -28.31
C THR A 705 -13.46 6.94 -29.65
N VAL A 706 -12.64 7.28 -30.64
CA VAL A 706 -13.10 7.67 -31.99
C VAL A 706 -13.84 6.51 -32.64
N ARG A 707 -13.29 5.30 -32.59
CA ARG A 707 -13.91 4.09 -33.15
C ARG A 707 -15.29 3.86 -32.55
N ALA A 708 -15.39 3.85 -31.22
CA ALA A 708 -16.66 3.65 -30.53
C ALA A 708 -17.66 4.74 -30.91
N LEU A 709 -17.27 6.02 -30.84
CA LEU A 709 -18.14 7.15 -31.17
C LEU A 709 -18.62 7.12 -32.61
N MET A 710 -17.77 6.76 -33.57
CA MET A 710 -18.13 6.71 -34.99
C MET A 710 -19.04 5.51 -35.34
N HIS A 711 -19.02 4.44 -34.56
CA HIS A 711 -19.80 3.22 -34.81
C HIS A 711 -21.09 3.08 -33.98
N VAL A 712 -21.29 3.87 -32.93
CA VAL A 712 -22.51 3.84 -32.09
C VAL A 712 -23.78 4.13 -32.91
N ARG A 713 -24.89 3.44 -32.62
CA ARG A 713 -26.22 3.70 -33.20
C ARG A 713 -27.14 4.36 -32.18
N VAL A 714 -27.97 5.29 -32.63
CA VAL A 714 -28.84 6.17 -31.80
C VAL A 714 -29.88 5.40 -30.94
N GLU A 715 -30.24 4.16 -31.28
CA GLU A 715 -31.27 3.38 -30.56
C GLU A 715 -30.79 2.74 -29.25
N GLN A 716 -29.50 2.80 -28.90
CA GLN A 716 -28.99 2.24 -27.66
C GLN A 716 -29.07 3.27 -26.52
N LYS A 717 -29.80 2.95 -25.44
CA LYS A 717 -29.61 3.64 -24.16
C LYS A 717 -28.21 3.30 -23.65
N VAL A 718 -27.31 4.29 -23.70
CA VAL A 718 -25.95 4.13 -23.19
C VAL A 718 -25.95 4.63 -21.75
N GLU A 719 -26.08 3.70 -20.81
CA GLU A 719 -25.87 3.97 -19.38
C GLU A 719 -24.40 3.78 -19.05
N ARG A 720 -23.89 4.54 -18.08
CA ARG A 720 -22.50 4.37 -17.63
C ARG A 720 -22.41 3.09 -16.78
N GLU A 721 -21.55 2.16 -17.18
CA GLU A 721 -21.34 0.87 -16.51
C GLU A 721 -19.96 0.79 -15.85
N GLU A 722 -19.84 0.07 -14.74
CA GLU A 722 -18.53 -0.20 -14.10
C GLU A 722 -17.69 -1.12 -14.98
N VAL A 723 -16.46 -0.70 -15.28
CA VAL A 723 -15.52 -1.47 -16.11
C VAL A 723 -14.97 -2.70 -15.38
N ALA A 724 -14.86 -2.63 -14.06
CA ALA A 724 -14.35 -3.72 -13.23
C ALA A 724 -15.06 -3.80 -11.89
N LYS A 725 -15.28 -5.04 -11.42
CA LYS A 725 -15.76 -5.29 -10.04
C LYS A 725 -14.57 -5.38 -9.10
N VAL A 726 -14.55 -4.52 -8.09
CA VAL A 726 -13.58 -4.55 -7.00
C VAL A 726 -13.74 -5.85 -6.21
N THR A 727 -12.64 -6.59 -6.05
CA THR A 727 -12.63 -7.88 -5.33
C THR A 727 -11.88 -7.84 -4.01
N GLY A 728 -11.04 -6.84 -3.79
CA GLY A 728 -10.34 -6.67 -2.53
C GLY A 728 -9.42 -5.45 -2.52
N THR A 729 -8.90 -5.16 -1.34
CA THR A 729 -7.85 -4.17 -1.08
C THR A 729 -6.74 -4.85 -0.30
N ASN A 730 -5.49 -4.39 -0.40
CA ASN A 730 -4.35 -4.93 0.36
C ASN A 730 -4.33 -4.52 1.84
N ARG A 731 -5.51 -4.48 2.45
CA ARG A 731 -5.77 -3.94 3.77
C ARG A 731 -5.49 -4.99 4.85
N ASP A 732 -5.05 -4.54 6.02
CA ASP A 732 -4.89 -5.43 7.17
C ASP A 732 -6.27 -5.69 7.83
N ASP A 733 -6.96 -6.74 7.36
CA ASP A 733 -8.28 -7.16 7.85
C ASP A 733 -8.21 -7.88 9.23
N SER A 734 -7.12 -7.72 9.99
CA SER A 734 -6.95 -8.33 11.32
C SER A 734 -7.98 -7.85 12.36
N VAL A 735 -8.76 -6.81 12.06
CA VAL A 735 -9.88 -6.34 12.88
C VAL A 735 -11.13 -7.15 12.55
N ALA A 736 -11.39 -8.21 13.30
CA ALA A 736 -12.67 -8.89 13.27
C ALA A 736 -13.80 -7.89 13.62
N ASN A 737 -14.81 -7.76 12.75
CA ASN A 737 -16.03 -7.01 13.03
C ASN A 737 -16.51 -7.30 14.46
N THR A 738 -16.59 -6.27 15.30
CA THR A 738 -17.10 -6.39 16.67
C THR A 738 -18.51 -6.99 16.59
N PRO A 739 -18.84 -8.02 17.39
CA PRO A 739 -20.21 -8.50 17.44
C PRO A 739 -21.09 -7.34 17.89
N VAL A 740 -22.01 -6.92 17.02
CA VAL A 740 -22.95 -5.81 17.27
C VAL A 740 -23.61 -6.02 18.63
N LYS A 741 -23.18 -5.26 19.65
CA LYS A 741 -23.85 -5.20 20.94
C LYS A 741 -25.21 -4.56 20.69
N ARG A 742 -26.26 -5.38 20.61
CA ARG A 742 -27.65 -4.92 20.53
C ARG A 742 -27.89 -3.88 21.63
N ALA A 743 -28.29 -2.67 21.24
CA ALA A 743 -28.61 -1.57 22.15
C ALA A 743 -29.85 -1.83 23.05
N GLY A 744 -30.44 -3.02 22.99
CA GLY A 744 -31.63 -3.39 23.76
C GLY A 744 -31.65 -4.85 24.19
N LYS A 745 -32.31 -5.11 25.32
CA LYS A 745 -32.55 -6.44 25.87
C LYS A 745 -33.31 -7.28 24.83
N LYS A 746 -32.77 -8.45 24.45
CA LYS A 746 -33.43 -9.38 23.51
C LYS A 746 -34.80 -9.78 24.08
N ILE A 747 -35.87 -9.29 23.46
CA ILE A 747 -37.26 -9.60 23.85
C ILE A 747 -37.45 -11.10 23.70
N GLN A 748 -37.62 -11.79 24.81
CA GLN A 748 -37.88 -13.23 24.83
C GLN A 748 -39.33 -13.50 24.43
N PRO A 749 -39.65 -14.68 23.88
CA PRO A 749 -41.03 -15.03 23.48
C PRO A 749 -42.09 -14.83 24.58
N ASN A 750 -41.68 -14.91 25.85
CA ASN A 750 -42.55 -14.76 27.02
C ASN A 750 -42.56 -13.36 27.65
N ASP A 751 -41.74 -12.43 27.15
CA ASP A 751 -41.69 -11.05 27.66
C ASP A 751 -42.94 -10.26 27.24
N PRO A 752 -43.31 -9.19 27.98
CA PRO A 752 -44.38 -8.29 27.59
C PRO A 752 -44.11 -7.68 26.20
N CYS A 753 -45.13 -7.67 25.34
CA CYS A 753 -44.97 -7.18 23.98
C CYS A 753 -44.74 -5.66 23.97
N PRO A 754 -43.74 -5.14 23.22
CA PRO A 754 -43.39 -3.70 23.20
C PRO A 754 -44.49 -2.77 22.69
N CYS A 755 -45.47 -3.30 21.95
CA CYS A 755 -46.60 -2.52 21.43
C CYS A 755 -47.63 -2.11 22.50
N GLY A 756 -47.40 -2.44 23.78
CA GLY A 756 -48.30 -2.07 24.88
C GLY A 756 -49.59 -2.90 24.97
N SER A 757 -49.70 -3.99 24.21
CA SER A 757 -50.92 -4.82 24.13
C SER A 757 -51.21 -5.66 25.37
N GLY A 758 -50.33 -5.67 26.38
CA GLY A 758 -50.44 -6.50 27.59
C GLY A 758 -50.28 -8.00 27.36
N ARG A 759 -50.04 -8.45 26.12
CA ARG A 759 -49.82 -9.86 25.76
C ARG A 759 -48.33 -10.21 25.71
N LYS A 760 -48.00 -11.50 25.86
CA LYS A 760 -46.63 -12.01 25.65
C LYS A 760 -46.21 -11.84 24.18
N TYR A 761 -44.96 -11.51 23.91
CA TYR A 761 -44.43 -11.22 22.58
C TYR A 761 -44.78 -12.28 21.52
N LYS A 762 -44.67 -13.58 21.86
CA LYS A 762 -45.02 -14.71 20.97
C LYS A 762 -46.49 -14.79 20.54
N HIS A 763 -47.38 -14.09 21.24
CA HIS A 763 -48.81 -14.04 20.95
C HIS A 763 -49.26 -12.68 20.40
N CYS A 764 -48.30 -11.81 20.05
CA CYS A 764 -48.55 -10.48 19.50
C CYS A 764 -47.55 -10.20 18.35
N CYS A 765 -46.66 -9.22 18.49
CA CYS A 765 -45.74 -8.83 17.40
C CYS A 765 -44.79 -9.95 16.96
N GLY A 766 -44.47 -10.91 17.84
CA GLY A 766 -43.63 -12.06 17.51
C GLY A 766 -44.38 -13.25 16.91
N ARG A 767 -45.65 -13.09 16.48
CA ARG A 767 -46.45 -14.19 15.90
C ARG A 767 -46.13 -14.44 14.42
N ASN A 768 -45.52 -13.47 13.74
CA ASN A 768 -45.17 -13.50 12.31
C ASN A 768 -43.67 -13.23 12.05
N VAL A 769 -42.83 -13.34 13.08
CA VAL A 769 -41.37 -13.12 13.00
C VAL A 769 -40.63 -14.43 13.17
#